data_AF-A0AA35UM79-F1
#
_entry.id   AF-A0AA35UM79-F1
#
_cell.length_a   1.000
_cell.length_b   1.000
_cell.length_c   1.000
_cell.angle_alpha   90.00
_cell.angle_beta   90.00
_cell.angle_gamma   90.00
#
_symmetry.space_group_name_H-M   'P 1'
#
loop_
_entity.id
_entity.type
_entity.pdbx_description
1 polymer ?
#
loop_
_entity_poly.entity_id
_entity_poly.type
_entity_poly.pdbx_seq_one_letter_code
_entity_poly.pdbx_strand_id
1 'polypeptide(L)'
;MSVVCSEQERVALFKLKQSVKDDFEILSSWVGNDCCLWEGIQCDSVTGTVKSLHLRGDWGYFSLSEGYFDYVGEGYLVGDEVNYSLAELSHLKYLDLSGNYFQGSRIPEFIGSLKQLIYLNLSNAGFQGIIPPHIGNLSNLKVLDLSSNYGMKADDMAWTFGLPLLQHLDLSSLDLSGAKNWNMVYMIPSLKRLSLSRCRLSNIHLSPSFNSSRVLPNIRHLDLGFNYFKGSLPGFFQNITSLVFLDLSNFDLNYSWNTANLLNVIPSLLELHVSGCGLHNTHLSHPHLNFSIVSNIQHLDLSANSIGDVFPSVLTNMSSLRVLEISRNMLNSWVPVMPNLLELGLSSNRFKQIEHVGIWRQCYLKILSASKNPFDIEMIESLQNISECTRYALERLDLHESLYGTIPQTIGRLANLRGLDLSRSGLTGPIPKSLGRLRFLEVLDLSSNELTGPIPTFHAKLAKLDLSYNHLKGSIPESFGNLSGLTYVDLSFNRLMGPIPASLGRLVSLQAISVSSNFLNGTIPVSVGQLADLRSLDISNNSLEGVVSEAHFANLSMLKSLDTSFNTKLIFNVSRDWIPPFQLVVLQIRCCNIANGFPQWLRNQMKLRELVLSNATITGPLPTWLKKMPIVPFLELSHNKLSGPLTNLPNRKTFDVYGYFMARVLFLQDNLFNESIPRSLCRRGDLDDINLSRNRLTGKIPKCLGNLQSLRTMAFSSNRLSGVIPNFNSSSLRWLQLNSNNFIGEIPQALGNLQKLFFLDMADNALSGNIPQFIGEKLPSLIVLRLRQNNFNASIPQSLCKASTLHILDVAHNNLTGTIPPCLGELNAMIVSSKVVSRCKDYGTGETLVQFMKGVDLEYINAWAMVFNMDLSSNKLVGEIPDELTALTMLMGLNLSNNHLTGGIPDTIGNMLKLESLDFSRNELTGVIPPSMAALTFLSHLNLSHNNLSGQIPAGNQLQTLDDPSIYVGNKDLCGPPLLKNCSNHENPITRMPKKQYNANELWFYVDIMSGFITGFWGIIGVLLFKKKWRQNLFTFAEETMDKILIAVIIGVAKMKKVREGA
;
A
#
# COMPACT_ATOMS: atom_id res chain seq x y z
N MET A 1 -10.95 16.69 55.23
CA MET A 1 -10.50 17.59 54.14
C MET A 1 -9.85 16.70 53.09
N SER A 2 -10.27 16.80 51.82
CA SER A 2 -9.58 16.12 50.72
C SER A 2 -8.20 16.72 50.56
N VAL A 3 -7.17 15.87 50.53
CA VAL A 3 -5.78 16.31 50.35
C VAL A 3 -5.57 16.58 48.87
N VAL A 4 -5.17 17.80 48.53
CA VAL A 4 -5.03 18.30 47.15
C VAL A 4 -3.54 18.39 46.79
N CYS A 5 -3.22 18.16 45.51
CA CYS A 5 -1.88 18.34 44.95
C CYS A 5 -1.22 19.68 45.33
N SER A 6 0.09 19.66 45.59
CA SER A 6 0.88 20.88 45.82
C SER A 6 0.84 21.82 44.60
N GLU A 7 0.68 23.11 44.82
CA GLU A 7 0.69 24.11 43.75
C GLU A 7 1.99 24.10 42.94
N GLN A 8 3.13 23.83 43.59
CA GLN A 8 4.43 23.73 42.91
C GLN A 8 4.49 22.53 41.95
N GLU A 9 4.01 21.37 42.38
CA GLU A 9 3.97 20.15 41.55
C GLU A 9 2.97 20.31 40.40
N ARG A 10 1.81 20.90 40.67
CA ARG A 10 0.80 21.23 39.65
C ARG A 10 1.36 22.15 38.57
N VAL A 11 2.07 23.22 38.95
CA VAL A 11 2.70 24.14 38.00
C VAL A 11 3.80 23.44 37.19
N ALA A 12 4.58 22.56 37.80
CA ALA A 12 5.59 21.78 37.10
C ALA A 12 4.97 20.87 36.01
N LEU A 13 3.91 20.14 36.35
CA LEU A 13 3.19 19.30 35.40
C LEU A 13 2.53 20.11 34.29
N PHE A 14 2.01 21.31 34.61
CA PHE A 14 1.45 22.19 33.58
C PHE A 14 2.51 22.67 32.59
N LYS A 15 3.73 22.98 33.07
CA LYS A 15 4.87 23.31 32.20
C LYS A 15 5.26 22.13 31.30
N LEU A 16 5.25 20.90 31.83
CA LEU A 16 5.44 19.69 31.02
C LEU A 16 4.37 19.59 29.92
N LYS A 17 3.09 19.72 30.27
CA LYS A 17 1.98 19.71 29.30
C LYS A 17 2.13 20.76 28.20
N GLN A 18 2.64 21.94 28.53
CA GLN A 18 2.90 23.00 27.55
C GLN A 18 4.12 22.73 26.65
N SER A 19 5.05 21.90 27.11
CA SER A 19 6.28 21.58 26.38
C SER A 19 6.16 20.42 25.39
N VAL A 20 5.08 19.65 25.49
CA VAL A 20 4.82 18.50 24.61
C VAL A 20 3.61 18.77 23.72
N LYS A 21 3.69 18.27 22.49
CA LYS A 21 2.58 18.19 21.54
C LYS A 21 1.79 16.91 21.83
N ASP A 22 0.51 17.08 22.10
CA ASP A 22 -0.42 16.01 22.44
C ASP A 22 -1.52 15.91 21.36
N ASP A 23 -1.16 15.39 20.19
CA ASP A 23 -2.10 15.24 19.06
C ASP A 23 -3.22 14.23 19.36
N PHE A 24 -2.98 13.33 20.32
CA PHE A 24 -3.86 12.22 20.68
C PHE A 24 -4.69 12.45 21.95
N GLU A 25 -4.55 13.62 22.59
CA GLU A 25 -5.33 14.02 23.76
C GLU A 25 -5.09 13.16 25.02
N ILE A 26 -3.87 12.62 25.15
CA ILE A 26 -3.40 11.84 26.32
C ILE A 26 -3.45 12.68 27.59
N LEU A 27 -3.21 13.98 27.49
CA LEU A 27 -3.20 14.94 28.60
C LEU A 27 -4.52 15.73 28.70
N SER A 28 -5.59 15.27 28.05
CA SER A 28 -6.90 15.96 28.04
C SER A 28 -7.50 16.12 29.44
N SER A 29 -7.32 15.12 30.31
CA SER A 29 -7.78 15.13 31.71
C SER A 29 -7.02 16.13 32.61
N TRP A 30 -5.89 16.69 32.14
CA TRP A 30 -5.06 17.60 32.93
C TRP A 30 -5.66 19.01 32.96
N VAL A 31 -6.77 19.16 33.68
CA VAL A 31 -7.55 20.38 33.89
C VAL A 31 -7.95 20.52 35.36
N GLY A 32 -8.12 21.76 35.84
CA GLY A 32 -8.49 22.04 37.24
C GLY A 32 -7.31 22.19 38.20
N ASN A 33 -7.62 22.25 39.50
CA ASN A 33 -6.66 22.61 40.55
C ASN A 33 -6.05 21.40 41.29
N ASP A 34 -6.62 20.22 41.14
CA ASP A 34 -6.11 19.01 41.81
C ASP A 34 -5.45 18.08 40.79
N CYS A 35 -4.12 18.14 40.71
CA CYS A 35 -3.36 17.30 39.78
C CYS A 35 -3.44 15.80 40.11
N CYS A 36 -3.88 15.43 41.32
CA CYS A 36 -4.04 14.04 41.73
C CYS A 36 -5.24 13.35 41.06
N LEU A 37 -6.12 14.11 40.41
CA LEU A 37 -7.24 13.60 39.60
C LEU A 37 -6.89 13.45 38.12
N TRP A 38 -5.69 13.87 37.71
CA TRP A 38 -5.27 13.81 36.32
C TRP A 38 -4.83 12.39 35.94
N GLU A 39 -5.20 11.97 34.74
CA GLU A 39 -4.81 10.66 34.22
C GLU A 39 -3.29 10.57 34.10
N GLY A 40 -2.72 9.41 34.48
CA GLY A 40 -1.28 9.20 34.53
C GLY A 40 -0.59 9.77 35.77
N ILE A 41 -1.29 10.42 36.71
CA ILE A 41 -0.72 10.95 37.96
C ILE A 41 -1.22 10.15 39.15
N GLN A 42 -0.30 9.79 40.06
CA GLN A 42 -0.65 9.21 41.35
C GLN A 42 0.03 9.97 42.49
N CYS A 43 -0.77 10.43 43.45
CA CYS A 43 -0.32 11.14 44.64
C CYS A 43 -0.31 10.25 45.89
N ASP A 44 0.41 10.70 46.92
CA ASP A 44 0.27 10.17 48.28
C ASP A 44 -1.11 10.51 48.86
N SER A 45 -1.78 9.53 49.44
CA SER A 45 -3.14 9.68 49.99
C SER A 45 -3.21 10.51 51.28
N VAL A 46 -2.07 10.80 51.92
CA VAL A 46 -1.97 11.57 53.17
C VAL A 46 -1.41 12.98 52.91
N THR A 47 -0.40 13.11 52.07
CA THR A 47 0.30 14.39 51.82
C THR A 47 -0.08 15.09 50.52
N GLY A 48 -0.72 14.40 49.57
CA GLY A 48 -1.08 14.95 48.26
C GLY A 48 0.11 15.14 47.32
N THR A 49 1.31 14.68 47.70
CA THR A 49 2.53 14.83 46.88
C THR A 49 2.54 13.84 45.73
N VAL A 50 2.96 14.25 44.54
CA VAL A 50 3.05 13.40 43.35
C VAL A 50 4.13 12.32 43.53
N LYS A 51 3.73 11.05 43.43
CA LYS A 51 4.62 9.87 43.59
C LYS A 51 4.84 9.11 42.30
N SER A 52 3.91 9.17 41.36
CA SER A 52 3.98 8.48 40.06
C SER A 52 3.57 9.39 38.93
N LEU A 53 4.33 9.33 37.83
CA LEU A 53 3.97 9.89 36.54
C LEU A 53 4.09 8.80 35.47
N HIS A 54 2.95 8.44 34.88
CA HIS A 54 2.82 7.41 33.85
C HIS A 54 2.21 8.03 32.59
N LEU A 55 3.06 8.31 31.62
CA LEU A 55 2.71 8.91 30.34
C LEU A 55 3.20 8.02 29.20
N ARG A 56 2.99 6.71 29.29
CA ARG A 56 3.43 5.78 28.26
C ARG A 56 2.69 6.05 26.95
N GLY A 57 3.44 6.32 25.88
CA GLY A 57 2.90 6.42 24.54
C GLY A 57 2.79 5.05 23.87
N ASP A 58 1.85 4.94 22.95
CA ASP A 58 1.64 3.78 22.10
C ASP A 58 1.91 4.15 20.65
N TRP A 59 3.12 3.83 20.20
CA TRP A 59 3.45 3.84 18.78
C TRP A 59 2.64 2.71 18.16
N GLY A 60 1.49 3.04 17.57
CA GLY A 60 0.74 2.07 16.78
C GLY A 60 1.69 1.30 15.88
N TYR A 61 1.81 -0.01 16.10
CA TYR A 61 2.57 -0.85 15.20
C TYR A 61 1.77 -0.98 13.91
N PHE A 62 2.47 -0.83 12.78
CA PHE A 62 1.98 -1.33 11.51
C PHE A 62 1.92 -2.84 11.63
N SER A 63 0.74 -3.40 11.93
CA SER A 63 0.55 -4.82 11.65
C SER A 63 0.56 -4.96 10.12
N LEU A 64 1.64 -5.51 9.59
CA LEU A 64 1.67 -6.08 8.24
C LEU A 64 0.86 -7.38 8.25
N SER A 65 -0.42 -7.27 8.57
CA SER A 65 -1.42 -8.26 8.21
C SER A 65 -2.29 -7.60 7.15
N GLU A 66 -2.13 -8.04 5.90
CA GLU A 66 -3.24 -8.10 4.94
C GLU A 66 -3.67 -6.82 4.18
N GLY A 67 -2.76 -5.91 3.79
CA GLY A 67 -3.05 -5.06 2.61
C GLY A 67 -4.11 -3.94 2.76
N TYR A 68 -4.61 -3.65 3.95
CA TYR A 68 -5.31 -2.40 4.27
C TYR A 68 -4.62 -1.66 5.42
N PHE A 69 -4.51 -0.34 5.29
CA PHE A 69 -3.80 0.52 6.23
C PHE A 69 -4.64 0.78 7.49
N ASP A 70 -4.65 -0.13 8.45
CA ASP A 70 -5.27 0.13 9.75
C ASP A 70 -4.28 0.73 10.74
N TYR A 71 -4.50 2.00 11.07
CA TYR A 71 -3.78 2.71 12.11
C TYR A 71 -4.39 2.36 13.47
N VAL A 72 -3.80 1.41 14.19
CA VAL A 72 -4.23 1.00 15.55
C VAL A 72 -3.37 1.66 16.64
N GLY A 73 -2.80 2.85 16.40
CA GLY A 73 -2.04 3.57 17.43
C GLY A 73 -2.93 4.33 18.41
N GLU A 74 -2.81 4.05 19.71
CA GLU A 74 -3.56 4.74 20.76
C GLU A 74 -2.98 6.12 21.12
N GLY A 75 -1.77 6.46 20.66
CA GLY A 75 -1.23 7.82 20.69
C GLY A 75 0.05 8.00 21.49
N TYR A 76 0.85 9.00 21.12
CA TYR A 76 2.13 9.33 21.77
C TYR A 76 2.32 10.85 21.88
N LEU A 77 3.10 11.29 22.88
CA LEU A 77 3.51 12.68 23.04
C LEU A 77 4.75 12.98 22.21
N VAL A 78 4.82 14.18 21.63
CA VAL A 78 6.01 14.67 20.92
C VAL A 78 6.60 15.87 21.66
N GLY A 79 7.85 15.78 22.10
CA GLY A 79 8.56 16.89 22.74
C GLY A 79 9.90 17.15 22.05
N ASP A 80 10.42 18.38 22.14
CA ASP A 80 11.80 18.64 21.71
C ASP A 80 12.81 18.04 22.69
N GLU A 81 12.47 18.03 23.99
CA GLU A 81 13.20 17.39 25.08
C GLU A 81 12.26 17.11 26.27
N VAL A 82 12.73 16.38 27.28
CA VAL A 82 12.01 16.25 28.55
C VAL A 82 12.20 17.54 29.36
N ASN A 83 11.10 18.22 29.66
CA ASN A 83 11.15 19.54 30.30
C ASN A 83 11.75 19.50 31.71
N TYR A 84 12.66 20.45 32.01
CA TYR A 84 13.35 20.56 33.31
C TYR A 84 12.40 20.74 34.49
N SER A 85 11.17 21.25 34.28
CA SER A 85 10.17 21.40 35.34
C SER A 85 9.89 20.11 36.12
N LEU A 86 10.11 18.93 35.52
CA LEU A 86 10.00 17.64 36.22
C LEU A 86 10.96 17.50 37.41
N ALA A 87 12.06 18.26 37.46
CA ALA A 87 12.97 18.29 38.60
C ALA A 87 12.28 18.75 39.91
N GLU A 88 11.17 19.49 39.81
CA GLU A 88 10.39 19.97 40.95
C GLU A 88 9.62 18.84 41.65
N LEU A 89 9.39 17.70 40.97
CA LEU A 89 8.73 16.52 41.54
C LEU A 89 9.71 15.69 42.40
N SER A 90 10.29 16.32 43.42
CA SER A 90 11.35 15.74 44.26
C SER A 90 10.97 14.47 45.03
N HIS A 91 9.66 14.20 45.18
CA HIS A 91 9.10 13.02 45.84
C HIS A 91 8.75 11.88 44.87
N LEU A 92 9.03 12.06 43.57
CA LEU A 92 8.68 11.10 42.54
C LEU A 92 9.42 9.78 42.74
N LYS A 93 8.65 8.68 42.74
CA LYS A 93 9.15 7.31 42.89
C LYS A 93 9.06 6.50 41.60
N TYR A 94 8.14 6.87 40.72
CA TYR A 94 7.86 6.18 39.46
C TYR A 94 7.76 7.20 38.33
N LEU A 95 8.61 7.05 37.31
CA LEU A 95 8.58 7.85 36.10
C LEU A 95 8.59 6.94 34.88
N ASP A 96 7.54 7.01 34.07
CA ASP A 96 7.41 6.28 32.81
C ASP A 96 7.02 7.24 31.69
N LEU A 97 7.97 7.50 30.79
CA LEU A 97 7.80 8.29 29.57
C LEU A 97 8.00 7.41 28.32
N SER A 98 7.93 6.08 28.47
CA SER A 98 8.21 5.15 27.39
C SER A 98 7.23 5.33 26.22
N GLY A 99 7.66 5.01 25.00
CA GLY A 99 6.79 5.06 23.83
C GLY A 99 6.35 6.48 23.40
N ASN A 100 7.00 7.54 23.89
CA ASN A 100 6.83 8.89 23.36
C ASN A 100 7.87 9.21 22.27
N TYR A 101 7.91 10.44 21.77
CA TYR A 101 8.94 10.87 20.82
C TYR A 101 9.56 12.21 21.21
N PHE A 102 10.73 12.17 21.84
CA PHE A 102 11.51 13.35 22.24
C PHE A 102 12.55 13.79 21.20
N GLN A 103 12.21 13.65 19.91
CA GLN A 103 12.93 14.20 18.74
C GLN A 103 14.45 14.02 18.70
N GLY A 104 14.99 12.91 19.21
CA GLY A 104 16.44 12.70 19.20
C GLY A 104 17.22 13.49 20.26
N SER A 105 16.53 14.06 21.25
CA SER A 105 17.18 14.70 22.39
C SER A 105 18.02 13.72 23.23
N ARG A 106 18.91 14.29 24.04
CA ARG A 106 19.62 13.51 25.06
C ARG A 106 18.75 13.37 26.29
N ILE A 107 18.93 12.30 27.05
CA ILE A 107 18.33 12.17 28.38
C ILE A 107 18.87 13.32 29.26
N PRO A 108 18.00 14.17 29.85
CA PRO A 108 18.46 15.29 30.65
C PRO A 108 19.16 14.86 31.95
N GLU A 109 20.23 15.58 32.29
CA GLU A 109 21.04 15.29 33.49
C GLU A 109 20.27 15.45 34.80
N PHE A 110 19.25 16.33 34.83
CA PHE A 110 18.45 16.58 36.02
C PHE A 110 17.70 15.34 36.50
N ILE A 111 17.47 14.32 35.65
CA ILE A 111 16.84 13.08 36.09
C ILE A 111 17.63 12.45 37.24
N GLY A 112 18.95 12.61 37.28
CA GLY A 112 19.82 12.17 38.37
C GLY A 112 19.59 12.89 39.71
N SER A 113 18.82 13.99 39.75
CA SER A 113 18.46 14.71 40.99
C SER A 113 17.24 14.09 41.71
N LEU A 114 16.44 13.27 41.01
CA LEU A 114 15.22 12.65 41.54
C LEU A 114 15.52 11.45 42.46
N LYS A 115 16.14 11.70 43.62
CA LYS A 115 16.71 10.68 44.52
C LYS A 115 15.71 9.65 45.05
N GLN A 116 14.41 9.93 45.00
CA GLN A 116 13.37 9.01 45.46
C GLN A 116 12.92 8.01 44.39
N LEU A 117 13.41 8.12 43.15
CA LEU A 117 13.05 7.20 42.07
C LEU A 117 13.41 5.75 42.41
N ILE A 118 12.42 4.89 42.23
CA ILE A 118 12.48 3.43 42.36
C ILE A 118 12.32 2.79 40.97
N TYR A 119 11.56 3.44 40.08
CA TYR A 119 11.30 2.98 38.72
C TYR A 119 11.50 4.12 37.73
N LEU A 120 12.31 3.88 36.70
CA LEU A 120 12.54 4.79 35.58
C LEU A 120 12.43 4.03 34.27
N ASN A 121 11.46 4.40 33.43
CA ASN A 121 11.31 3.87 32.09
C ASN A 121 11.29 5.00 31.05
N LEU A 122 12.30 4.98 30.18
CA LEU A 122 12.50 5.91 29.07
C LEU A 122 12.63 5.17 27.74
N SER A 123 12.14 3.92 27.67
CA SER A 123 12.30 3.07 26.48
C SER A 123 11.45 3.53 25.30
N ASN A 124 11.94 3.26 24.08
CA ASN A 124 11.26 3.60 22.83
C ASN A 124 10.75 5.06 22.79
N ALA A 125 11.54 5.99 23.32
CA ALA A 125 11.13 7.38 23.52
C ALA A 125 11.81 8.35 22.52
N GLY A 126 12.59 7.82 21.59
CA GLY A 126 13.32 8.58 20.57
C GLY A 126 14.55 9.33 21.08
N PHE A 127 15.12 8.95 22.23
CA PHE A 127 16.35 9.56 22.74
C PHE A 127 17.59 9.15 21.92
N GLN A 128 18.61 10.01 21.93
CA GLN A 128 19.91 9.76 21.29
C GLN A 128 21.09 10.23 22.16
N GLY A 129 22.30 9.84 21.77
CA GLY A 129 23.53 10.28 22.44
C GLY A 129 24.02 9.31 23.53
N ILE A 130 24.84 9.81 24.45
CA ILE A 130 25.47 8.98 25.49
C ILE A 130 24.55 8.89 26.72
N ILE A 131 24.45 7.70 27.33
CA ILE A 131 23.75 7.53 28.61
C ILE A 131 24.39 8.45 29.66
N PRO A 132 23.65 9.39 30.29
CA PRO A 132 24.22 10.32 31.24
C PRO A 132 24.66 9.60 32.53
N PRO A 133 25.93 9.73 32.98
CA PRO A 133 26.41 9.11 34.22
C PRO A 133 25.64 9.54 35.47
N HIS A 134 24.96 10.69 35.43
CA HIS A 134 24.09 11.21 36.48
C HIS A 134 22.95 10.25 36.87
N ILE A 135 22.54 9.34 35.98
CA ILE A 135 21.61 8.25 36.32
C ILE A 135 22.16 7.40 37.47
N GLY A 136 23.48 7.19 37.52
CA GLY A 136 24.17 6.51 38.61
C GLY A 136 23.95 7.15 39.99
N ASN A 137 23.46 8.39 40.06
CA ASN A 137 23.16 9.03 41.34
C ASN A 137 21.80 8.63 41.96
N LEU A 138 21.04 7.74 41.31
CA LEU A 138 19.71 7.27 41.73
C LEU A 138 19.80 6.03 42.63
N SER A 139 20.35 6.17 43.84
CA SER A 139 20.68 5.05 44.72
C SER A 139 19.48 4.18 45.17
N ASN A 140 18.24 4.69 45.05
CA ASN A 140 17.01 3.97 45.37
C ASN A 140 16.41 3.17 44.20
N LEU A 141 16.99 3.31 43.00
CA LEU A 141 16.44 2.76 41.77
C LEU A 141 16.49 1.23 41.79
N LYS A 142 15.35 0.61 41.49
CA LYS A 142 15.18 -0.84 41.37
C LYS A 142 14.97 -1.28 39.92
N VAL A 143 14.38 -0.43 39.09
CA VAL A 143 14.09 -0.70 37.69
C VAL A 143 14.58 0.45 36.82
N LEU A 144 15.40 0.13 35.82
CA LEU A 144 15.85 1.05 34.78
C LEU A 144 15.63 0.40 33.41
N ASP A 145 14.79 1.02 32.60
CA ASP A 145 14.57 0.63 31.21
C ASP A 145 14.88 1.81 30.27
N LEU A 146 15.92 1.64 29.44
CA LEU A 146 16.33 2.59 28.41
C LEU A 146 16.22 1.99 27.00
N SER A 147 15.63 0.80 26.89
CA SER A 147 15.65 -0.03 25.69
C SER A 147 15.00 0.66 24.47
N SER A 148 15.27 0.12 23.28
CA SER A 148 14.64 0.56 22.02
C SER A 148 14.88 2.04 21.65
N ASN A 149 15.92 2.68 22.21
CA ASN A 149 16.42 3.98 21.77
C ASN A 149 17.66 3.80 20.87
N TYR A 150 17.44 3.42 19.60
CA TYR A 150 18.50 2.99 18.66
C TYR A 150 19.66 3.99 18.45
N GLY A 151 19.45 5.28 18.69
CA GLY A 151 20.50 6.29 18.56
C GLY A 151 21.26 6.58 19.86
N MET A 152 20.94 5.88 20.95
CA MET A 152 21.68 5.96 22.21
C MET A 152 22.84 4.96 22.26
N LYS A 153 23.89 5.34 22.98
CA LYS A 153 25.11 4.56 23.16
C LYS A 153 25.67 4.68 24.57
N ALA A 154 26.54 3.75 24.95
CA ALA A 154 27.36 3.85 26.17
C ALA A 154 28.85 3.79 25.83
N ASP A 155 29.63 4.68 26.45
CA ASP A 155 31.11 4.69 26.39
C ASP A 155 31.74 4.12 27.67
N ASP A 156 31.02 4.12 28.79
CA ASP A 156 31.42 3.54 30.06
C ASP A 156 30.21 2.97 30.83
N MET A 157 30.43 1.88 31.57
CA MET A 157 29.45 1.27 32.48
C MET A 157 29.73 1.55 33.97
N ALA A 158 30.76 2.33 34.31
CA ALA A 158 31.10 2.63 35.72
C ALA A 158 29.97 3.30 36.52
N TRP A 159 29.07 4.03 35.87
CA TRP A 159 27.92 4.68 36.51
C TRP A 159 26.96 3.69 37.17
N THR A 160 26.94 2.42 36.76
CA THR A 160 26.07 1.40 37.38
C THR A 160 26.47 1.09 38.82
N PHE A 161 27.70 1.40 39.23
CA PHE A 161 28.16 1.24 40.62
C PHE A 161 27.33 2.06 41.62
N GLY A 162 26.80 3.21 41.18
CA GLY A 162 25.95 4.07 42.01
C GLY A 162 24.52 3.54 42.22
N LEU A 163 24.17 2.37 41.66
CA LEU A 163 22.83 1.79 41.69
C LEU A 163 22.78 0.46 42.49
N PRO A 164 23.06 0.47 43.81
CA PRO A 164 23.22 -0.75 44.60
C PRO A 164 21.92 -1.56 44.79
N LEU A 165 20.75 -0.93 44.60
CA LEU A 165 19.42 -1.56 44.76
C LEU A 165 18.79 -2.02 43.43
N LEU A 166 19.49 -1.86 42.31
CA LEU A 166 18.97 -2.15 40.98
C LEU A 166 18.70 -3.65 40.80
N GLN A 167 17.45 -4.00 40.52
CA GLN A 167 16.99 -5.38 40.33
C GLN A 167 16.76 -5.71 38.85
N HIS A 168 16.36 -4.73 38.05
CA HIS A 168 16.11 -4.86 36.62
C HIS A 168 16.81 -3.75 35.84
N LEU A 169 17.64 -4.16 34.89
CA LEU A 169 18.30 -3.30 33.92
C LEU A 169 17.99 -3.79 32.51
N ASP A 170 17.34 -2.95 31.70
CA ASP A 170 17.13 -3.19 30.27
C ASP A 170 17.79 -2.08 29.44
N LEU A 171 18.77 -2.51 28.64
CA LEU A 171 19.51 -1.65 27.70
C LEU A 171 19.39 -2.19 26.27
N SER A 172 18.39 -3.02 26.00
CA SER A 172 18.25 -3.70 24.71
C SER A 172 18.12 -2.70 23.55
N SER A 173 18.72 -3.02 22.40
CA SER A 173 18.78 -2.19 21.19
C SER A 173 19.55 -0.86 21.32
N LEU A 174 20.41 -0.71 22.33
CA LEU A 174 21.37 0.40 22.44
C LEU A 174 22.73 0.03 21.83
N ASP A 175 23.52 1.01 21.35
CA ASP A 175 24.90 0.71 20.93
C ASP A 175 25.86 0.67 22.12
N LEU A 176 26.17 -0.54 22.59
CA LEU A 176 27.08 -0.76 23.71
C LEU A 176 28.47 -1.26 23.28
N SER A 177 28.73 -1.30 21.96
CA SER A 177 29.98 -1.88 21.40
C SER A 177 31.27 -1.16 21.82
N GLY A 178 31.17 0.11 22.23
CA GLY A 178 32.29 0.94 22.68
C GLY A 178 32.42 1.07 24.20
N ALA A 179 31.55 0.42 24.99
CA ALA A 179 31.49 0.63 26.43
C ALA A 179 32.67 -0.02 27.18
N LYS A 180 33.25 0.71 28.13
CA LYS A 180 34.28 0.23 29.06
C LYS A 180 33.68 -0.25 30.38
N ASN A 181 34.49 -0.90 31.23
CA ASN A 181 34.13 -1.33 32.59
C ASN A 181 32.89 -2.24 32.69
N TRP A 182 32.70 -3.13 31.70
CA TRP A 182 31.60 -4.11 31.66
C TRP A 182 31.43 -4.95 32.93
N ASN A 183 32.55 -5.25 33.59
CA ASN A 183 32.56 -5.97 34.86
C ASN A 183 31.70 -5.30 35.95
N MET A 184 31.50 -3.98 35.90
CA MET A 184 30.73 -3.23 36.92
C MET A 184 29.25 -3.60 36.93
N VAL A 185 28.65 -3.95 35.79
CA VAL A 185 27.24 -4.38 35.70
C VAL A 185 27.03 -5.67 36.49
N TYR A 186 27.97 -6.61 36.34
CA TYR A 186 27.97 -7.89 37.05
C TYR A 186 28.38 -7.75 38.52
N MET A 187 28.67 -6.54 39.03
CA MET A 187 28.98 -6.32 40.45
C MET A 187 27.78 -5.82 41.26
N ILE A 188 26.63 -5.59 40.63
CA ILE A 188 25.42 -5.11 41.31
C ILE A 188 24.78 -6.29 42.08
N PRO A 189 24.82 -6.32 43.42
CA PRO A 189 24.46 -7.51 44.20
C PRO A 189 22.95 -7.83 44.17
N SER A 190 22.11 -6.81 43.91
CA SER A 190 20.65 -6.93 43.91
C SER A 190 20.06 -7.27 42.53
N LEU A 191 20.89 -7.34 41.48
CA LEU A 191 20.46 -7.52 40.11
C LEU A 191 19.87 -8.92 39.89
N LYS A 192 18.64 -8.97 39.37
CA LYS A 192 17.88 -10.20 39.09
C LYS A 192 17.59 -10.38 37.60
N ARG A 193 17.41 -9.28 36.86
CA ARG A 193 17.06 -9.28 35.43
C ARG A 193 17.98 -8.32 34.67
N LEU A 194 18.70 -8.86 33.70
CA LEU A 194 19.59 -8.10 32.82
C LEU A 194 19.24 -8.41 31.36
N SER A 195 18.88 -7.37 30.61
CA SER A 195 18.53 -7.47 29.19
C SER A 195 19.47 -6.61 28.35
N LEU A 196 20.21 -7.26 27.47
CA LEU A 196 21.25 -6.68 26.61
C LEU A 196 21.09 -7.16 25.15
N SER A 197 19.85 -7.41 24.73
CA SER A 197 19.54 -7.90 23.39
C SER A 197 19.84 -6.83 22.34
N ARG A 198 20.35 -7.21 21.16
CA ARG A 198 20.62 -6.27 20.05
C ARG A 198 21.57 -5.11 20.40
N CYS A 199 22.50 -5.32 21.32
CA CYS A 199 23.39 -4.28 21.84
C CYS A 199 24.74 -4.15 21.09
N ARG A 200 24.89 -4.86 19.97
CA ARG A 200 26.14 -4.96 19.18
C ARG A 200 27.32 -5.54 19.98
N LEU A 201 27.03 -6.34 21.00
CA LEU A 201 28.05 -6.99 21.82
C LEU A 201 28.72 -8.13 21.06
N SER A 202 29.93 -8.47 21.50
CA SER A 202 30.78 -9.52 20.94
C SER A 202 31.58 -10.20 22.07
N ASN A 203 32.26 -11.31 21.78
CA ASN A 203 32.92 -12.14 22.79
C ASN A 203 33.85 -11.41 23.77
N ILE A 204 34.46 -10.29 23.35
CA ILE A 204 35.34 -9.48 24.21
C ILE A 204 34.60 -8.90 25.42
N HIS A 205 33.29 -8.67 25.30
CA HIS A 205 32.42 -8.11 26.33
C HIS A 205 31.89 -9.17 27.30
N LEU A 206 31.95 -10.45 26.91
CA LEU A 206 31.56 -11.61 27.72
C LEU A 206 32.73 -12.19 28.52
N SER A 207 33.94 -11.67 28.35
CA SER A 207 35.12 -12.16 29.07
C SER A 207 35.34 -11.30 30.30
N PRO A 208 34.88 -11.73 31.49
CA PRO A 208 35.36 -11.07 32.67
C PRO A 208 36.78 -11.54 32.96
N SER A 209 37.66 -10.59 33.22
CA SER A 209 38.89 -10.81 33.97
C SER A 209 38.55 -11.15 35.44
N PHE A 210 37.89 -12.29 35.69
CA PHE A 210 37.58 -12.75 37.05
C PHE A 210 38.59 -13.79 37.53
N ASN A 211 39.45 -13.35 38.45
CA ASN A 211 40.03 -14.23 39.48
C ASN A 211 38.90 -14.78 40.37
N SER A 212 38.95 -16.07 40.65
CA SER A 212 37.89 -16.94 41.20
C SER A 212 37.37 -16.67 42.63
N SER A 213 37.37 -15.43 43.15
CA SER A 213 37.09 -15.16 44.58
C SER A 213 35.99 -14.15 44.91
N ARG A 214 35.06 -13.81 44.00
CA ARG A 214 33.99 -12.85 44.29
C ARG A 214 32.58 -13.36 43.95
N VAL A 215 31.64 -13.03 44.85
CA VAL A 215 30.20 -13.33 44.79
C VAL A 215 29.63 -12.78 43.49
N LEU A 216 29.15 -13.66 42.62
CA LEU A 216 28.40 -13.27 41.43
C LEU A 216 26.97 -12.87 41.83
N PRO A 217 26.36 -11.92 41.11
CA PRO A 217 25.00 -11.47 41.35
C PRO A 217 24.01 -12.61 41.09
N ASN A 218 22.91 -12.60 41.84
CA ASN A 218 21.88 -13.63 41.80
C ASN A 218 20.92 -13.44 40.61
N ILE A 219 21.48 -13.35 39.40
CA ILE A 219 20.74 -13.10 38.15
C ILE A 219 19.87 -14.31 37.84
N ARG A 220 18.56 -14.06 37.69
CA ARG A 220 17.54 -15.06 37.34
C ARG A 220 17.11 -14.99 35.90
N HIS A 221 17.23 -13.84 35.25
CA HIS A 221 16.85 -13.62 33.86
C HIS A 221 17.97 -12.88 33.12
N LEU A 222 18.52 -13.51 32.09
CA LEU A 222 19.60 -12.96 31.28
C LEU A 222 19.24 -13.06 29.80
N ASP A 223 19.09 -11.91 29.14
CA ASP A 223 18.85 -11.81 27.70
C ASP A 223 20.09 -11.24 27.01
N LEU A 224 20.70 -12.06 26.15
CA LEU A 224 21.88 -11.76 25.34
C LEU A 224 21.59 -11.88 23.84
N GLY A 225 20.31 -12.02 23.45
CA GLY A 225 19.91 -12.34 22.09
C GLY A 225 20.35 -11.30 21.06
N PHE A 226 20.44 -11.71 19.79
CA PHE A 226 20.70 -10.85 18.63
C PHE A 226 21.95 -9.97 18.75
N ASN A 227 22.98 -10.45 19.44
CA ASN A 227 24.32 -9.87 19.46
C ASN A 227 25.26 -10.57 18.46
N TYR A 228 26.54 -10.21 18.44
CA TYR A 228 27.56 -10.76 17.53
C TYR A 228 28.45 -11.81 18.22
N PHE A 229 27.86 -12.60 19.12
CA PHE A 229 28.59 -13.67 19.82
C PHE A 229 28.81 -14.89 18.92
N LYS A 230 30.00 -15.50 19.01
CA LYS A 230 30.39 -16.68 18.22
C LYS A 230 31.20 -17.67 19.05
N GLY A 231 31.12 -18.97 18.74
CA GLY A 231 31.96 -19.99 19.38
C GLY A 231 31.40 -20.51 20.72
N SER A 232 32.27 -21.01 21.61
CA SER A 232 31.84 -21.64 22.86
C SER A 232 31.33 -20.64 23.90
N LEU A 233 30.41 -21.10 24.74
CA LEU A 233 29.92 -20.32 25.86
C LEU A 233 31.04 -20.06 26.89
N PRO A 234 31.14 -18.83 27.42
CA PRO A 234 32.07 -18.50 28.49
C PRO A 234 31.91 -19.38 29.74
N GLY A 235 33.01 -19.73 30.41
CA GLY A 235 32.99 -20.59 31.60
C GLY A 235 32.25 -19.99 32.81
N PHE A 236 32.10 -18.67 32.91
CA PHE A 236 31.47 -18.02 34.07
C PHE A 236 29.97 -18.36 34.22
N PHE A 237 29.31 -18.81 33.14
CA PHE A 237 27.93 -19.29 33.20
C PHE A 237 27.76 -20.43 34.22
N GLN A 238 28.81 -21.23 34.47
CA GLN A 238 28.81 -22.31 35.48
C GLN A 238 28.57 -21.80 36.89
N ASN A 239 28.93 -20.54 37.14
CA ASN A 239 28.87 -19.95 38.47
C ASN A 239 27.55 -19.19 38.72
N ILE A 240 26.65 -19.07 37.74
CA ILE A 240 25.34 -18.40 37.85
C ILE A 240 24.24 -19.45 38.07
N THR A 241 24.26 -20.07 39.25
CA THR A 241 23.38 -21.21 39.58
C THR A 241 21.90 -20.83 39.79
N SER A 242 21.56 -19.55 39.79
CA SER A 242 20.20 -19.05 40.02
C SER A 242 19.42 -18.69 38.76
N LEU A 243 20.02 -18.89 37.59
CA LEU A 243 19.44 -18.52 36.31
C LEU A 243 18.22 -19.40 35.97
N VAL A 244 17.08 -18.76 35.70
CA VAL A 244 15.80 -19.41 35.36
C VAL A 244 15.44 -19.17 33.90
N PHE A 245 15.83 -18.02 33.34
CA PHE A 245 15.65 -17.64 31.94
C PHE A 245 16.99 -17.28 31.30
N LEU A 246 17.21 -17.80 30.09
CA LEU A 246 18.38 -17.48 29.28
C LEU A 246 17.99 -17.34 27.80
N ASP A 247 18.25 -16.18 27.21
CA ASP A 247 18.12 -15.96 25.77
C ASP A 247 19.51 -15.79 25.12
N LEU A 248 19.83 -16.71 24.22
CA LEU A 248 21.06 -16.75 23.42
C LEU A 248 20.75 -16.66 21.92
N SER A 249 19.58 -16.17 21.54
CA SER A 249 19.16 -16.14 20.14
C SER A 249 20.20 -15.43 19.26
N ASN A 250 20.44 -15.93 18.04
CA ASN A 250 21.46 -15.47 17.10
C ASN A 250 22.93 -15.55 17.59
N PHE A 251 23.20 -16.29 18.67
CA PHE A 251 24.57 -16.67 19.01
C PHE A 251 25.03 -17.77 18.05
N ASP A 252 26.06 -17.49 17.23
CA ASP A 252 26.60 -18.47 16.28
C ASP A 252 27.37 -19.58 17.00
N LEU A 253 26.71 -20.73 17.16
CA LEU A 253 27.21 -21.89 17.93
C LEU A 253 27.73 -23.02 17.03
N ASN A 254 27.71 -22.83 15.70
CA ASN A 254 27.76 -23.87 14.67
C ASN A 254 28.93 -24.87 14.76
N TYR A 255 30.13 -24.45 15.18
CA TYR A 255 31.31 -25.34 15.30
C TYR A 255 31.70 -25.67 16.74
N SER A 256 30.96 -25.18 17.74
CA SER A 256 31.31 -25.29 19.17
C SER A 256 30.15 -25.77 20.05
N TRP A 257 28.99 -26.07 19.46
CA TRP A 257 27.82 -26.52 20.19
C TRP A 257 28.04 -27.92 20.77
N ASN A 258 28.27 -27.96 22.07
CA ASN A 258 28.13 -29.18 22.86
C ASN A 258 26.95 -28.97 23.80
N THR A 259 25.77 -29.49 23.42
CA THR A 259 24.52 -29.45 24.19
C THR A 259 24.70 -30.01 25.60
N ALA A 260 25.57 -31.01 25.76
CA ALA A 260 25.92 -31.59 27.04
C ALA A 260 26.70 -30.61 27.93
N ASN A 261 27.35 -29.55 27.41
CA ASN A 261 28.00 -28.55 28.25
C ASN A 261 27.02 -27.48 28.76
N LEU A 262 26.18 -26.85 27.93
CA LEU A 262 25.30 -25.75 28.39
C LEU A 262 24.30 -26.19 29.48
N LEU A 263 23.68 -27.36 29.34
CA LEU A 263 22.66 -27.83 30.29
C LEU A 263 23.28 -28.45 31.55
N ASN A 264 24.53 -28.95 31.49
CA ASN A 264 25.31 -29.33 32.68
C ASN A 264 25.77 -28.10 33.49
N VAL A 265 25.88 -26.94 32.84
CA VAL A 265 26.38 -25.69 33.43
C VAL A 265 25.29 -24.99 34.26
N ILE A 266 23.99 -25.10 33.91
CA ILE A 266 22.89 -24.34 34.54
C ILE A 266 21.63 -25.23 34.79
N PRO A 267 21.61 -26.05 35.86
CA PRO A 267 20.51 -26.99 36.11
C PRO A 267 19.19 -26.35 36.59
N SER A 268 19.21 -25.05 36.94
CA SER A 268 18.05 -24.28 37.43
C SER A 268 17.18 -23.67 36.34
N LEU A 269 17.58 -23.83 35.07
CA LEU A 269 16.93 -23.19 33.93
C LEU A 269 15.54 -23.79 33.66
N LEU A 270 14.55 -22.91 33.51
CA LEU A 270 13.17 -23.27 33.13
C LEU A 270 12.81 -22.79 31.72
N GLU A 271 13.45 -21.72 31.24
CA GLU A 271 13.19 -21.13 29.93
C GLU A 271 14.49 -20.86 29.18
N LEU A 272 14.59 -21.39 27.97
CA LEU A 272 15.78 -21.32 27.13
C LEU A 272 15.41 -20.92 25.70
N HIS A 273 15.97 -19.82 25.23
CA HIS A 273 15.86 -19.42 23.82
C HIS A 273 17.20 -19.55 23.12
N VAL A 274 17.22 -20.30 22.04
CA VAL A 274 18.38 -20.54 21.17
C VAL A 274 17.95 -20.43 19.70
N SER A 275 17.11 -19.43 19.43
CA SER A 275 16.60 -19.15 18.09
C SER A 275 17.73 -18.66 17.17
N GLY A 276 17.82 -19.10 15.92
CA GLY A 276 18.83 -18.56 14.99
C GLY A 276 20.29 -18.91 15.33
N CYS A 277 20.54 -19.94 16.12
CA CYS A 277 21.88 -20.33 16.60
C CYS A 277 22.64 -21.27 15.65
N GLY A 278 22.06 -21.65 14.51
CA GLY A 278 22.66 -22.59 13.56
C GLY A 278 22.50 -24.06 13.97
N LEU A 279 21.49 -24.40 14.77
CA LEU A 279 21.25 -25.76 15.25
C LEU A 279 20.68 -26.66 14.13
N HIS A 280 20.96 -27.97 14.24
CA HIS A 280 20.59 -29.04 13.29
C HIS A 280 20.19 -30.31 14.06
N ASN A 281 19.52 -31.29 13.44
CA ASN A 281 19.08 -32.53 14.12
C ASN A 281 20.18 -33.30 14.84
N THR A 282 21.41 -33.30 14.32
CA THR A 282 22.57 -33.97 14.94
C THR A 282 22.86 -33.44 16.34
N HIS A 283 22.64 -32.16 16.58
CA HIS A 283 22.80 -31.51 17.88
C HIS A 283 21.76 -31.94 18.93
N LEU A 284 20.66 -32.57 18.48
CA LEU A 284 19.57 -33.08 19.31
C LEU A 284 19.59 -34.63 19.43
N SER A 285 20.70 -35.28 19.06
CA SER A 285 20.86 -36.74 19.09
C SER A 285 21.53 -37.28 20.37
N HIS A 286 21.33 -38.58 20.64
CA HIS A 286 21.66 -39.28 21.89
C HIS A 286 23.10 -39.10 22.45
N PRO A 287 24.20 -39.07 21.65
CA PRO A 287 25.54 -38.89 22.21
C PRO A 287 25.82 -37.47 22.73
N HIS A 288 24.94 -36.50 22.45
CA HIS A 288 25.16 -35.08 22.78
C HIS A 288 24.22 -34.54 23.87
N LEU A 289 23.28 -35.34 24.40
CA LEU A 289 22.29 -34.92 25.40
C LEU A 289 22.14 -35.96 26.52
N ASN A 290 22.44 -35.57 27.77
CA ASN A 290 22.20 -36.41 28.96
C ASN A 290 20.78 -36.18 29.50
N PHE A 291 19.93 -37.21 29.39
CA PHE A 291 18.48 -37.18 29.68
C PHE A 291 18.10 -36.84 31.13
N SER A 292 19.01 -37.00 32.09
CA SER A 292 18.71 -36.74 33.51
C SER A 292 18.55 -35.25 33.86
N ILE A 293 19.10 -34.34 33.03
CA ILE A 293 19.26 -32.91 33.35
C ILE A 293 18.37 -31.98 32.48
N VAL A 294 17.93 -32.44 31.29
CA VAL A 294 17.02 -31.69 30.39
C VAL A 294 15.56 -31.65 30.93
N SER A 295 15.32 -32.27 32.09
CA SER A 295 13.98 -32.56 32.63
C SER A 295 13.27 -31.35 33.25
N ASN A 296 13.94 -30.23 33.54
CA ASN A 296 13.32 -29.07 34.20
C ASN A 296 12.79 -27.99 33.24
N ILE A 297 13.23 -27.97 31.98
CA ILE A 297 12.85 -26.94 31.02
C ILE A 297 11.34 -27.01 30.75
N GLN A 298 10.67 -25.88 30.88
CA GLN A 298 9.25 -25.69 30.65
C GLN A 298 8.97 -24.92 29.35
N HIS A 299 9.84 -23.99 28.96
CA HIS A 299 9.75 -23.24 27.71
C HIS A 299 11.06 -23.36 26.92
N LEU A 300 10.98 -23.84 25.70
CA LEU A 300 12.12 -24.00 24.80
C LEU A 300 11.83 -23.37 23.44
N ASP A 301 12.65 -22.39 23.05
CA ASP A 301 12.63 -21.78 21.71
C ASP A 301 13.83 -22.22 20.88
N LEU A 302 13.53 -22.99 19.83
CA LEU A 302 14.43 -23.54 18.82
C LEU A 302 14.17 -22.94 17.44
N SER A 303 13.44 -21.82 17.35
CA SER A 303 13.02 -21.24 16.09
C SER A 303 14.19 -20.76 15.23
N ALA A 304 13.94 -20.52 13.93
CA ALA A 304 14.91 -19.95 12.99
C ALA A 304 16.25 -20.72 12.89
N ASN A 305 16.24 -22.02 13.17
CA ASN A 305 17.41 -22.89 13.04
C ASN A 305 17.32 -23.71 11.74
N SER A 306 18.14 -24.76 11.63
CA SER A 306 18.17 -25.69 10.51
C SER A 306 17.85 -27.12 10.96
N ILE A 307 16.94 -27.26 11.92
CA ILE A 307 16.38 -28.52 12.39
C ILE A 307 15.38 -29.00 11.32
N GLY A 308 15.47 -30.25 10.85
CA GLY A 308 14.73 -30.69 9.68
C GLY A 308 14.42 -32.17 9.64
N ASP A 309 13.72 -32.60 8.59
CA ASP A 309 13.31 -33.99 8.37
C ASP A 309 12.43 -34.52 9.52
N VAL A 310 13.02 -35.30 10.43
CA VAL A 310 12.33 -36.00 11.51
C VAL A 310 12.19 -35.11 12.76
N PHE A 311 10.99 -35.05 13.36
CA PHE A 311 10.78 -34.39 14.64
C PHE A 311 11.72 -34.97 15.71
N PRO A 312 12.50 -34.16 16.45
CA PRO A 312 13.49 -34.68 17.39
C PRO A 312 12.87 -35.47 18.54
N SER A 313 13.13 -36.78 18.61
CA SER A 313 12.56 -37.68 19.63
C SER A 313 13.03 -37.36 21.06
N VAL A 314 14.14 -36.65 21.24
CA VAL A 314 14.57 -36.20 22.56
C VAL A 314 13.55 -35.25 23.22
N LEU A 315 12.85 -34.43 22.42
CA LEU A 315 11.88 -33.45 22.91
C LEU A 315 10.64 -34.16 23.49
N THR A 316 10.27 -35.34 22.98
CA THR A 316 9.13 -36.10 23.51
C THR A 316 9.38 -36.66 24.91
N ASN A 317 10.65 -36.78 25.31
CA ASN A 317 11.05 -37.27 26.63
C ASN A 317 11.14 -36.15 27.68
N MET A 318 10.97 -34.88 27.29
CA MET A 318 11.00 -33.74 28.21
C MET A 318 9.66 -33.56 28.92
N SER A 319 9.45 -34.28 30.02
CA SER A 319 8.16 -34.31 30.73
C SER A 319 7.72 -32.96 31.34
N SER A 320 8.64 -32.04 31.64
CA SER A 320 8.30 -30.70 32.15
C SER A 320 7.95 -29.68 31.06
N LEU A 321 8.19 -30.00 29.78
CA LEU A 321 7.98 -29.06 28.69
C LEU A 321 6.48 -28.69 28.59
N ARG A 322 6.22 -27.38 28.49
CA ARG A 322 4.88 -26.78 28.38
C ARG A 322 4.75 -25.94 27.13
N VAL A 323 5.83 -25.25 26.73
CA VAL A 323 5.88 -24.40 25.54
C VAL A 323 7.06 -24.84 24.69
N LEU A 324 6.81 -25.14 23.42
CA LEU A 324 7.83 -25.47 22.45
C LEU A 324 7.66 -24.61 21.21
N GLU A 325 8.65 -23.79 20.92
CA GLU A 325 8.69 -22.97 19.72
C GLU A 325 9.75 -23.51 18.77
N ILE A 326 9.35 -23.99 17.59
CA ILE A 326 10.26 -24.57 16.59
C ILE A 326 9.91 -24.06 15.17
N SER A 327 9.29 -22.89 15.10
CA SER A 327 9.01 -22.20 13.84
C SER A 327 10.27 -21.87 13.03
N ARG A 328 10.13 -21.62 11.73
CA ARG A 328 11.22 -21.24 10.80
C ARG A 328 12.35 -22.27 10.78
N ASN A 329 11.98 -23.54 10.68
CA ASN A 329 12.90 -24.68 10.55
C ASN A 329 12.56 -25.46 9.26
N MET A 330 13.05 -26.69 9.12
CA MET A 330 12.87 -27.54 7.94
C MET A 330 12.11 -28.84 8.25
N LEU A 331 11.29 -28.87 9.32
CA LEU A 331 10.55 -30.07 9.71
C LEU A 331 9.47 -30.44 8.68
N ASN A 332 9.32 -31.74 8.38
CA ASN A 332 8.31 -32.23 7.44
C ASN A 332 7.57 -33.50 7.90
N SER A 333 7.94 -34.06 9.06
CA SER A 333 7.43 -35.33 9.61
C SER A 333 6.44 -35.12 10.76
N TRP A 334 5.76 -36.19 11.19
CA TRP A 334 4.77 -36.14 12.27
C TRP A 334 5.36 -35.68 13.62
N VAL A 335 4.74 -34.67 14.24
CA VAL A 335 4.88 -34.32 15.66
C VAL A 335 4.24 -35.38 16.58
N PRO A 336 5.01 -36.08 17.43
CA PRO A 336 4.47 -37.05 18.38
C PRO A 336 3.58 -36.41 19.45
N VAL A 337 2.71 -37.21 20.08
CA VAL A 337 1.84 -36.74 21.17
C VAL A 337 2.68 -36.39 22.39
N MET A 338 2.60 -35.14 22.84
CA MET A 338 3.29 -34.63 24.02
C MET A 338 2.25 -34.21 25.08
N PRO A 339 1.91 -35.09 26.04
CA PRO A 339 0.70 -34.93 26.87
C PRO A 339 0.72 -33.72 27.82
N ASN A 340 1.90 -33.20 28.17
CA ASN A 340 2.04 -32.04 29.04
C ASN A 340 2.19 -30.72 28.28
N LEU A 341 2.30 -30.76 26.95
CA LEU A 341 2.52 -29.58 26.12
C LEU A 341 1.22 -28.75 26.03
N LEU A 342 1.34 -27.45 26.27
CA LEU A 342 0.24 -26.50 26.25
C LEU A 342 0.32 -25.57 25.03
N GLU A 343 1.52 -25.23 24.59
CA GLU A 343 1.74 -24.32 23.47
C GLU A 343 2.79 -24.88 22.52
N LEU A 344 2.49 -24.83 21.23
CA LEU A 344 3.34 -25.37 20.17
C LEU A 344 3.36 -24.44 18.97
N GLY A 345 4.54 -23.95 18.62
CA GLY A 345 4.77 -23.20 17.39
C GLY A 345 5.59 -23.98 16.37
N LEU A 346 5.05 -24.09 15.17
CA LEU A 346 5.52 -24.87 14.04
C LEU A 346 5.49 -24.05 12.75
N SER A 347 5.25 -22.75 12.85
CA SER A 347 5.06 -21.86 11.71
C SER A 347 6.30 -21.82 10.81
N SER A 348 6.13 -21.64 9.49
CA SER A 348 7.24 -21.61 8.52
C SER A 348 8.14 -22.85 8.56
N ASN A 349 7.54 -24.04 8.53
CA ASN A 349 8.25 -25.32 8.35
C ASN A 349 7.89 -25.92 6.98
N ARG A 350 8.08 -27.23 6.78
CA ARG A 350 7.84 -27.95 5.52
C ARG A 350 6.78 -29.05 5.69
N PHE A 351 5.83 -28.86 6.60
CA PHE A 351 4.76 -29.82 6.79
C PHE A 351 3.83 -29.85 5.57
N LYS A 352 3.66 -31.04 4.99
CA LYS A 352 2.79 -31.30 3.83
C LYS A 352 1.38 -31.76 4.22
N GLN A 353 1.16 -32.14 5.46
CA GLN A 353 -0.12 -32.66 5.93
C GLN A 353 -0.49 -32.01 7.26
N ILE A 354 -1.71 -31.50 7.38
CA ILE A 354 -2.17 -30.78 8.58
C ILE A 354 -2.26 -31.72 9.79
N GLU A 355 -2.49 -33.02 9.57
CA GLU A 355 -2.45 -34.04 10.61
C GLU A 355 -1.06 -34.22 11.22
N HIS A 356 0.02 -33.92 10.49
CA HIS A 356 1.38 -34.05 10.99
C HIS A 356 1.71 -33.04 12.09
N VAL A 357 1.01 -31.90 12.15
CA VAL A 357 1.20 -30.92 13.24
C VAL A 357 0.47 -31.32 14.53
N GLY A 358 -0.28 -32.43 14.51
CA GLY A 358 -0.89 -33.03 15.70
C GLY A 358 -2.18 -32.37 16.17
N ILE A 359 -2.80 -31.50 15.36
CA ILE A 359 -4.03 -30.74 15.70
C ILE A 359 -5.16 -31.64 16.22
N TRP A 360 -5.32 -32.85 15.68
CA TRP A 360 -6.40 -33.77 16.05
C TRP A 360 -6.06 -34.76 17.17
N ARG A 361 -4.80 -34.81 17.62
CA ARG A 361 -4.31 -35.80 18.61
C ARG A 361 -3.77 -35.21 19.91
N GLN A 362 -3.36 -33.93 19.90
CA GLN A 362 -2.87 -33.27 21.10
C GLN A 362 -4.03 -32.69 21.94
N CYS A 363 -4.72 -33.55 22.70
CA CYS A 363 -5.97 -33.18 23.36
C CYS A 363 -5.85 -32.03 24.39
N TYR A 364 -4.69 -31.85 25.01
CA TYR A 364 -4.44 -30.86 26.07
C TYR A 364 -3.79 -29.56 25.58
N LEU A 365 -3.43 -29.49 24.29
CA LEU A 365 -2.81 -28.31 23.70
C LEU A 365 -3.81 -27.15 23.71
N LYS A 366 -3.35 -25.97 24.14
CA LYS A 366 -4.13 -24.73 24.22
C LYS A 366 -3.84 -23.81 23.04
N ILE A 367 -2.58 -23.72 22.61
CA ILE A 367 -2.17 -22.85 21.50
C ILE A 367 -1.39 -23.67 20.47
N LEU A 368 -1.82 -23.56 19.22
CA LEU A 368 -1.11 -24.10 18.07
C LEU A 368 -0.93 -23.00 17.03
N SER A 369 0.31 -22.66 16.71
CA SER A 369 0.65 -21.83 15.55
C SER A 369 1.40 -22.70 14.55
N ALA A 370 0.85 -22.90 13.37
CA ALA A 370 1.47 -23.67 12.30
C ALA A 370 1.30 -22.98 10.93
N SER A 371 1.30 -21.64 10.94
CA SER A 371 1.20 -20.78 9.77
C SER A 371 2.36 -20.97 8.76
N LYS A 372 2.21 -20.48 7.53
CA LYS A 372 3.24 -20.54 6.47
C LYS A 372 3.82 -21.94 6.23
N ASN A 373 3.01 -22.99 6.34
CA ASN A 373 3.39 -24.36 6.00
C ASN A 373 2.78 -24.79 4.65
N PRO A 374 3.53 -25.51 3.80
CA PRO A 374 3.06 -25.91 2.48
C PRO A 374 2.18 -27.18 2.56
N PHE A 375 1.01 -27.10 3.17
CA PHE A 375 0.10 -28.25 3.26
C PHE A 375 -0.37 -28.67 1.85
N ASP A 376 -0.25 -29.96 1.54
CA ASP A 376 -0.56 -30.64 0.27
C ASP A 376 -1.98 -31.23 0.25
N ILE A 377 -2.77 -31.19 1.32
CA ILE A 377 -4.15 -31.73 1.41
C ILE A 377 -5.11 -30.67 1.99
N GLU A 378 -6.37 -30.67 1.55
CA GLU A 378 -7.45 -29.93 2.19
C GLU A 378 -7.53 -30.24 3.69
N MET A 379 -8.13 -29.34 4.48
CA MET A 379 -8.43 -29.58 5.89
C MET A 379 -9.58 -30.61 6.03
N ILE A 380 -9.35 -31.87 5.64
CA ILE A 380 -10.32 -32.97 5.70
C ILE A 380 -10.04 -33.83 6.95
N GLU A 381 -11.10 -34.23 7.65
CA GLU A 381 -11.02 -35.33 8.60
C GLU A 381 -10.76 -36.62 7.80
N SER A 382 -9.54 -37.13 7.83
CA SER A 382 -9.28 -38.50 7.40
C SER A 382 -10.17 -39.42 8.25
N LEU A 383 -11.17 -40.03 7.61
CA LEU A 383 -12.08 -41.03 8.18
C LEU A 383 -11.34 -42.22 8.85
N GLN A 384 -10.01 -42.33 8.69
CA GLN A 384 -9.19 -43.36 9.31
C GLN A 384 -8.59 -42.99 10.67
N ASN A 385 -8.71 -41.74 11.13
CA ASN A 385 -8.28 -41.33 12.49
C ASN A 385 -9.48 -40.86 13.31
N ILE A 386 -10.18 -41.83 13.92
CA ILE A 386 -11.14 -41.57 15.00
C ILE A 386 -10.43 -40.72 16.06
N SER A 387 -10.95 -39.53 16.36
CA SER A 387 -10.37 -38.67 17.38
C SER A 387 -10.37 -39.38 18.75
N GLU A 388 -9.18 -39.67 19.28
CA GLU A 388 -9.01 -40.20 20.65
C GLU A 388 -9.37 -39.17 21.73
N CYS A 389 -9.51 -37.89 21.36
CA CYS A 389 -9.85 -36.82 22.30
C CYS A 389 -11.35 -36.79 22.60
N THR A 390 -11.71 -36.97 23.87
CA THR A 390 -13.09 -36.75 24.34
C THR A 390 -13.50 -35.28 24.31
N ARG A 391 -12.54 -34.37 24.54
CA ARG A 391 -12.65 -32.90 24.36
C ARG A 391 -11.28 -32.31 24.00
N TYR A 392 -11.26 -31.32 23.10
CA TYR A 392 -10.07 -30.54 22.78
C TYR A 392 -9.93 -29.34 23.71
N ALA A 393 -8.74 -29.13 24.27
CA ALA A 393 -8.42 -27.97 25.11
C ALA A 393 -8.09 -26.69 24.32
N LEU A 394 -7.95 -26.78 22.99
CA LEU A 394 -7.44 -25.71 22.14
C LEU A 394 -8.24 -24.40 22.28
N GLU A 395 -7.52 -23.33 22.61
CA GLU A 395 -8.03 -21.98 22.81
C GLU A 395 -7.61 -21.05 21.65
N ARG A 396 -6.43 -21.26 21.05
CA ARG A 396 -6.00 -20.51 19.87
C ARG A 396 -5.41 -21.41 18.79
N LEU A 397 -5.83 -21.15 17.56
CA LEU A 397 -5.33 -21.83 16.36
C LEU A 397 -4.96 -20.79 15.31
N ASP A 398 -3.71 -20.81 14.88
CA ASP A 398 -3.18 -19.96 13.82
C ASP A 398 -2.60 -20.83 12.70
N LEU A 399 -3.23 -20.76 11.53
CA LEU A 399 -2.86 -21.48 10.32
C LEU A 399 -2.83 -20.54 9.10
N HIS A 400 -2.58 -19.23 9.29
CA HIS A 400 -2.56 -18.29 8.17
C HIS A 400 -1.50 -18.68 7.12
N GLU A 401 -1.70 -18.28 5.87
CA GLU A 401 -0.80 -18.61 4.75
C GLU A 401 -0.45 -20.12 4.62
N SER A 402 -1.36 -21.04 5.02
CA SER A 402 -1.00 -22.47 5.07
C SER A 402 -1.98 -23.42 4.42
N LEU A 403 -3.29 -23.13 4.49
CA LEU A 403 -4.30 -24.08 4.04
C LEU A 403 -4.63 -23.90 2.56
N TYR A 404 -5.45 -24.81 2.05
CA TYR A 404 -6.21 -24.67 0.81
C TYR A 404 -7.46 -25.57 0.92
N GLY A 405 -8.41 -25.44 -0.01
CA GLY A 405 -9.64 -26.25 0.01
C GLY A 405 -10.72 -25.64 0.89
N THR A 406 -11.59 -26.43 1.51
CA THR A 406 -12.73 -25.90 2.31
C THR A 406 -12.49 -25.96 3.82
N ILE A 407 -13.16 -25.09 4.59
CA ILE A 407 -13.17 -25.17 6.05
C ILE A 407 -14.13 -26.29 6.49
N PRO A 408 -13.67 -27.36 7.15
CA PRO A 408 -14.50 -28.50 7.50
C PRO A 408 -15.45 -28.18 8.67
N GLN A 409 -16.58 -28.88 8.72
CA GLN A 409 -17.53 -28.75 9.85
C GLN A 409 -16.93 -29.17 11.18
N THR A 410 -15.88 -30.00 11.18
CA THR A 410 -15.20 -30.53 12.38
C THR A 410 -14.49 -29.47 13.22
N ILE A 411 -14.18 -28.29 12.66
CA ILE A 411 -13.66 -27.16 13.44
C ILE A 411 -14.58 -26.83 14.63
N GLY A 412 -15.88 -27.10 14.49
CA GLY A 412 -16.87 -26.95 15.58
C GLY A 412 -16.65 -27.87 16.79
N ARG A 413 -15.77 -28.89 16.72
CA ARG A 413 -15.38 -29.73 17.88
C ARG A 413 -14.42 -29.01 18.83
N LEU A 414 -13.74 -27.96 18.38
CA LEU A 414 -12.83 -27.14 19.18
C LEU A 414 -13.63 -26.17 20.07
N ALA A 415 -14.43 -26.73 20.99
CA ALA A 415 -15.44 -25.97 21.71
C ALA A 415 -14.87 -24.86 22.60
N ASN A 416 -13.60 -24.92 22.99
CA ASN A 416 -12.90 -23.94 23.83
C ASN A 416 -12.20 -22.83 23.02
N LEU A 417 -12.30 -22.85 21.69
CA LEU A 417 -11.60 -21.93 20.82
C LEU A 417 -12.04 -20.48 21.08
N ARG A 418 -11.06 -19.62 21.32
CA ARG A 418 -11.18 -18.17 21.53
C ARG A 418 -10.59 -17.39 20.36
N GLY A 419 -9.51 -17.86 19.76
CA GLY A 419 -8.89 -17.24 18.59
C GLY A 419 -8.73 -18.23 17.44
N LEU A 420 -9.18 -17.85 16.26
CA LEU A 420 -8.97 -18.61 15.02
C LEU A 420 -8.49 -17.67 13.91
N ASP A 421 -7.30 -17.95 13.39
CA ASP A 421 -6.75 -17.27 12.22
C ASP A 421 -6.47 -18.30 11.10
N LEU A 422 -7.25 -18.18 10.02
CA LEU A 422 -7.09 -18.96 8.79
C LEU A 422 -6.90 -18.02 7.57
N SER A 423 -6.40 -16.81 7.79
CA SER A 423 -6.23 -15.81 6.73
C SER A 423 -5.21 -16.24 5.65
N ARG A 424 -5.25 -15.63 4.47
CA ARG A 424 -4.30 -15.86 3.35
C ARG A 424 -4.13 -17.30 2.90
N SER A 425 -5.14 -18.13 3.05
CA SER A 425 -4.99 -19.58 2.90
C SER A 425 -5.75 -20.15 1.70
N GLY A 426 -6.00 -19.37 0.64
CA GLY A 426 -6.67 -19.85 -0.58
C GLY A 426 -7.95 -20.68 -0.33
N LEU A 427 -8.63 -20.46 0.81
CA LEU A 427 -9.73 -21.30 1.26
C LEU A 427 -10.97 -20.99 0.42
N THR A 428 -11.65 -22.04 -0.04
CA THR A 428 -12.84 -21.98 -0.87
C THR A 428 -14.09 -22.49 -0.12
N GLY A 429 -15.25 -22.43 -0.77
CA GLY A 429 -16.50 -22.92 -0.18
C GLY A 429 -17.04 -22.00 0.93
N PRO A 430 -18.16 -22.36 1.59
CA PRO A 430 -18.82 -21.51 2.57
C PRO A 430 -18.22 -21.62 3.97
N ILE A 431 -18.37 -20.55 4.76
CA ILE A 431 -18.06 -20.58 6.20
C ILE A 431 -19.03 -21.59 6.88
N PRO A 432 -18.52 -22.63 7.56
CA PRO A 432 -19.36 -23.68 8.12
C PRO A 432 -20.21 -23.17 9.28
N LYS A 433 -21.49 -23.57 9.30
CA LYS A 433 -22.43 -23.23 10.39
C LYS A 433 -21.95 -23.70 11.78
N SER A 434 -21.13 -24.76 11.84
CA SER A 434 -20.54 -25.23 13.10
C SER A 434 -19.62 -24.19 13.74
N LEU A 435 -18.91 -23.38 12.94
CA LEU A 435 -18.06 -22.30 13.43
C LEU A 435 -18.88 -21.22 14.14
N GLY A 436 -20.06 -20.88 13.60
CA GLY A 436 -21.01 -19.94 14.23
C GLY A 436 -21.60 -20.40 15.57
N ARG A 437 -21.36 -21.66 15.98
CA ARG A 437 -21.81 -22.23 17.26
C ARG A 437 -20.76 -22.18 18.37
N LEU A 438 -19.51 -21.82 18.07
CA LEU A 438 -18.43 -21.73 19.07
C LEU A 438 -18.68 -20.54 20.01
N ARG A 439 -19.00 -20.80 21.27
CA ARG A 439 -19.48 -19.76 22.22
C ARG A 439 -18.38 -18.90 22.83
N PHE A 440 -17.15 -19.42 22.87
CA PHE A 440 -16.00 -18.72 23.46
C PHE A 440 -15.17 -17.97 22.44
N LEU A 441 -15.55 -17.98 21.15
CA LEU A 441 -14.79 -17.32 20.10
C LEU A 441 -14.82 -15.80 20.31
N GLU A 442 -13.64 -15.21 20.43
CA GLU A 442 -13.38 -13.79 20.68
C GLU A 442 -12.73 -13.14 19.44
N VAL A 443 -11.86 -13.86 18.75
CA VAL A 443 -11.17 -13.39 17.53
C VAL A 443 -11.38 -14.40 16.42
N LEU A 444 -11.89 -13.93 15.28
CA LEU A 444 -12.02 -14.71 14.06
C LEU A 444 -11.45 -13.92 12.88
N ASP A 445 -10.40 -14.45 12.27
CA ASP A 445 -9.80 -13.92 11.05
C ASP A 445 -9.84 -14.98 9.94
N LEU A 446 -10.64 -14.73 8.91
CA LEU A 446 -10.74 -15.54 7.70
C LEU A 446 -10.42 -14.70 6.46
N SER A 447 -9.74 -13.56 6.63
CA SER A 447 -9.48 -12.59 5.57
C SER A 447 -8.59 -13.16 4.45
N SER A 448 -8.64 -12.53 3.27
CA SER A 448 -7.78 -12.87 2.12
C SER A 448 -7.87 -14.35 1.71
N ASN A 449 -9.09 -14.83 1.48
CA ASN A 449 -9.38 -16.19 1.01
C ASN A 449 -10.33 -16.13 -0.21
N GLU A 450 -10.79 -17.30 -0.68
CA GLU A 450 -11.77 -17.44 -1.76
C GLU A 450 -13.14 -17.93 -1.23
N LEU A 451 -13.49 -17.61 0.02
CA LEU A 451 -14.69 -18.10 0.69
C LEU A 451 -15.96 -17.57 0.00
N THR A 452 -16.99 -18.40 -0.10
CA THR A 452 -18.24 -18.11 -0.81
C THR A 452 -19.46 -18.27 0.10
N GLY A 453 -20.67 -18.05 -0.43
CA GLY A 453 -21.91 -18.24 0.33
C GLY A 453 -22.17 -17.16 1.38
N PRO A 454 -23.23 -17.31 2.21
CA PRO A 454 -23.62 -16.30 3.18
C PRO A 454 -22.80 -16.36 4.48
N ILE A 455 -22.68 -15.21 5.14
CA ILE A 455 -22.14 -15.12 6.50
C ILE A 455 -23.09 -15.85 7.48
N PRO A 456 -22.62 -16.84 8.25
CA PRO A 456 -23.44 -17.53 9.23
C PRO A 456 -23.72 -16.66 10.46
N THR A 457 -24.74 -17.04 11.24
CA THR A 457 -25.03 -16.42 12.54
C THR A 457 -24.00 -16.86 13.58
N PHE A 458 -23.36 -15.91 14.24
CA PHE A 458 -22.44 -16.17 15.35
C PHE A 458 -23.16 -16.06 16.70
N HIS A 459 -22.98 -17.04 17.57
CA HIS A 459 -23.49 -17.06 18.96
C HIS A 459 -22.39 -16.78 20.00
N ALA A 460 -21.26 -16.29 19.54
CA ALA A 460 -20.04 -16.11 20.31
C ALA A 460 -19.96 -14.73 20.98
N LYS A 461 -18.91 -14.50 21.77
CA LYS A 461 -18.57 -13.18 22.33
C LYS A 461 -17.43 -12.54 21.52
N LEU A 462 -17.63 -12.41 20.21
CA LEU A 462 -16.62 -11.85 19.32
C LEU A 462 -16.26 -10.42 19.75
N ALA A 463 -14.96 -10.16 19.81
CA ALA A 463 -14.35 -8.85 19.94
C ALA A 463 -13.80 -8.37 18.59
N LYS A 464 -13.17 -9.27 17.81
CA LYS A 464 -12.65 -8.98 16.47
C LYS A 464 -13.21 -9.98 15.45
N LEU A 465 -13.77 -9.46 14.36
CA LEU A 465 -14.22 -10.23 13.22
C LEU A 465 -13.64 -9.66 11.92
N ASP A 466 -12.81 -10.43 11.24
CA ASP A 466 -12.29 -10.09 9.92
C ASP A 466 -12.64 -11.17 8.90
N LEU A 467 -13.48 -10.80 7.93
CA LEU A 467 -13.90 -11.64 6.80
C LEU A 467 -13.58 -10.95 5.47
N SER A 468 -12.69 -9.95 5.47
CA SER A 468 -12.39 -9.13 4.31
C SER A 468 -11.73 -9.93 3.17
N TYR A 469 -11.68 -9.37 1.96
CA TYR A 469 -11.00 -9.98 0.81
C TYR A 469 -11.43 -11.43 0.54
N ASN A 470 -12.73 -11.62 0.28
CA ASN A 470 -13.33 -12.93 0.00
C ASN A 470 -14.40 -12.82 -1.11
N HIS A 471 -15.20 -13.87 -1.31
CA HIS A 471 -16.31 -13.91 -2.26
C HIS A 471 -17.67 -14.14 -1.57
N LEU A 472 -17.81 -13.72 -0.31
CA LEU A 472 -19.02 -13.89 0.49
C LEU A 472 -20.20 -13.12 -0.14
N LYS A 473 -21.38 -13.72 -0.09
CA LYS A 473 -22.63 -13.21 -0.72
C LYS A 473 -23.74 -13.07 0.32
N GLY A 474 -24.89 -12.54 -0.10
CA GLY A 474 -26.04 -12.35 0.79
C GLY A 474 -25.90 -11.10 1.65
N SER A 475 -26.77 -10.94 2.65
CA SER A 475 -26.80 -9.75 3.51
C SER A 475 -25.95 -9.89 4.76
N ILE A 476 -25.53 -8.75 5.31
CA ILE A 476 -24.98 -8.68 6.67
C ILE A 476 -26.09 -9.14 7.64
N PRO A 477 -25.86 -10.16 8.49
CA PRO A 477 -26.91 -10.68 9.38
C PRO A 477 -27.33 -9.67 10.45
N GLU A 478 -28.64 -9.47 10.65
CA GLU A 478 -29.15 -8.59 11.74
C GLU A 478 -28.67 -9.03 13.13
N SER A 479 -28.39 -10.32 13.31
CA SER A 479 -27.87 -10.89 14.55
C SER A 479 -26.51 -10.34 14.97
N PHE A 480 -25.78 -9.67 14.08
CA PHE A 480 -24.53 -9.00 14.43
C PHE A 480 -24.74 -7.95 15.52
N GLY A 481 -25.91 -7.31 15.58
CA GLY A 481 -26.27 -6.39 16.65
C GLY A 481 -26.39 -7.01 18.05
N ASN A 482 -26.27 -8.34 18.18
CA ASN A 482 -26.23 -9.04 19.48
C ASN A 482 -24.79 -9.30 19.98
N LEU A 483 -23.77 -9.03 19.16
CA LEU A 483 -22.36 -9.28 19.48
C LEU A 483 -21.76 -8.08 20.23
N SER A 484 -22.32 -7.75 21.40
CA SER A 484 -22.02 -6.51 22.14
C SER A 484 -20.55 -6.31 22.56
N GLY A 485 -19.72 -7.34 22.45
CA GLY A 485 -18.28 -7.27 22.70
C GLY A 485 -17.44 -6.82 21.50
N LEU A 486 -18.04 -6.69 20.30
CA LEU A 486 -17.31 -6.34 19.08
C LEU A 486 -16.71 -4.95 19.19
N THR A 487 -15.41 -4.87 18.96
CA THR A 487 -14.64 -3.64 18.83
C THR A 487 -14.17 -3.40 17.39
N TYR A 488 -14.04 -4.47 16.61
CA TYR A 488 -13.57 -4.42 15.22
C TYR A 488 -14.37 -5.36 14.31
N VAL A 489 -14.83 -4.83 13.17
CA VAL A 489 -15.48 -5.61 12.11
C VAL A 489 -14.96 -5.17 10.75
N ASP A 490 -14.36 -6.09 9.99
CA ASP A 490 -14.02 -5.86 8.59
C ASP A 490 -14.68 -6.92 7.70
N LEU A 491 -15.54 -6.46 6.79
CA LEU A 491 -16.26 -7.23 5.78
C LEU A 491 -15.94 -6.74 4.35
N SER A 492 -14.89 -5.93 4.19
CA SER A 492 -14.56 -5.26 2.94
C SER A 492 -14.16 -6.24 1.83
N PHE A 493 -14.19 -5.79 0.58
CA PHE A 493 -13.79 -6.59 -0.59
C PHE A 493 -14.50 -7.96 -0.66
N ASN A 494 -15.83 -7.92 -0.63
CA ASN A 494 -16.69 -9.09 -0.75
C ASN A 494 -17.79 -8.85 -1.80
N ARG A 495 -18.81 -9.71 -1.84
CA ARG A 495 -19.98 -9.60 -2.74
C ARG A 495 -21.28 -9.51 -1.94
N LEU A 496 -21.23 -8.90 -0.76
CA LEU A 496 -22.39 -8.72 0.13
C LEU A 496 -23.40 -7.74 -0.50
N MET A 497 -24.68 -7.97 -0.23
CA MET A 497 -25.80 -7.22 -0.81
C MET A 497 -26.87 -6.89 0.24
N GLY A 498 -27.82 -6.03 -0.11
CA GLY A 498 -28.85 -5.57 0.84
C GLY A 498 -28.38 -4.43 1.73
N PRO A 499 -29.21 -3.98 2.70
CA PRO A 499 -28.90 -2.82 3.52
C PRO A 499 -27.90 -3.12 4.63
N ILE A 500 -27.21 -2.07 5.09
CA ILE A 500 -26.50 -2.08 6.37
C ILE A 500 -27.55 -2.23 7.49
N PRO A 501 -27.51 -3.27 8.34
CA PRO A 501 -28.53 -3.48 9.36
C PRO A 501 -28.51 -2.40 10.44
N ALA A 502 -29.68 -1.83 10.78
CA ALA A 502 -29.78 -0.84 11.85
C ALA A 502 -29.40 -1.40 13.24
N SER A 503 -29.44 -2.73 13.41
CA SER A 503 -29.01 -3.42 14.63
C SER A 503 -27.52 -3.24 14.95
N LEU A 504 -26.68 -2.89 13.96
CA LEU A 504 -25.27 -2.58 14.19
C LEU A 504 -25.08 -1.38 15.14
N GLY A 505 -26.02 -0.43 15.16
CA GLY A 505 -25.99 0.70 16.10
C GLY A 505 -26.08 0.32 17.59
N ARG A 506 -26.37 -0.95 17.92
CA ARG A 506 -26.37 -1.47 19.30
C ARG A 506 -24.96 -1.82 19.82
N LEU A 507 -23.95 -1.87 18.95
CA LEU A 507 -22.60 -2.30 19.27
C LEU A 507 -21.77 -1.16 19.87
N VAL A 508 -22.14 -0.69 21.06
CA VAL A 508 -21.58 0.54 21.65
C VAL A 508 -20.05 0.51 21.86
N SER A 509 -19.44 -0.67 21.96
CA SER A 509 -17.98 -0.85 22.07
C SER A 509 -17.24 -0.84 20.73
N LEU A 510 -17.95 -0.71 19.60
CA LEU A 510 -17.38 -0.80 18.27
C LEU A 510 -16.50 0.42 17.98
N GLN A 511 -15.23 0.16 17.69
CA GLN A 511 -14.20 1.18 17.43
C GLN A 511 -13.90 1.31 15.94
N ALA A 512 -14.00 0.24 15.17
CA ALA A 512 -13.77 0.26 13.74
C ALA A 512 -14.76 -0.65 13.00
N ILE A 513 -15.30 -0.14 11.90
CA ILE A 513 -16.10 -0.92 10.97
C ILE A 513 -15.74 -0.59 9.52
N SER A 514 -15.44 -1.64 8.75
CA SER A 514 -15.31 -1.56 7.30
C SER A 514 -16.27 -2.53 6.62
N VAL A 515 -17.04 -2.01 5.67
CA VAL A 515 -17.89 -2.80 4.76
C VAL A 515 -17.65 -2.40 3.30
N SER A 516 -16.49 -1.80 3.04
CA SER A 516 -16.19 -1.20 1.74
C SER A 516 -16.05 -2.22 0.62
N SER A 517 -16.18 -1.77 -0.63
CA SER A 517 -16.04 -2.63 -1.81
C SER A 517 -16.96 -3.86 -1.78
N ASN A 518 -18.26 -3.60 -1.67
CA ASN A 518 -19.34 -4.59 -1.69
C ASN A 518 -20.50 -4.10 -2.61
N PHE A 519 -21.62 -4.81 -2.63
CA PHE A 519 -22.85 -4.44 -3.36
C PHE A 519 -23.98 -4.01 -2.40
N LEU A 520 -23.64 -3.42 -1.25
CA LEU A 520 -24.63 -2.97 -0.27
C LEU A 520 -25.46 -1.81 -0.83
N ASN A 521 -26.74 -1.77 -0.48
CA ASN A 521 -27.70 -0.77 -0.98
C ASN A 521 -28.54 -0.16 0.16
N GLY A 522 -29.52 0.67 -0.17
CA GLY A 522 -30.33 1.38 0.83
C GLY A 522 -29.54 2.49 1.53
N THR A 523 -30.05 2.94 2.68
CA THR A 523 -29.52 4.10 3.42
C THR A 523 -28.49 3.69 4.48
N ILE A 524 -27.60 4.62 4.86
CA ILE A 524 -26.84 4.51 6.11
C ILE A 524 -27.84 4.57 7.27
N PRO A 525 -27.90 3.58 8.19
CA PRO A 525 -28.80 3.66 9.33
C PRO A 525 -28.42 4.79 10.28
N VAL A 526 -29.39 5.61 10.70
CA VAL A 526 -29.17 6.68 11.70
C VAL A 526 -28.63 6.13 13.03
N SER A 527 -28.90 4.85 13.33
CA SER A 527 -28.37 4.17 14.53
C SER A 527 -26.84 4.06 14.54
N VAL A 528 -26.14 4.22 13.40
CA VAL A 528 -24.68 4.36 13.38
C VAL A 528 -24.23 5.52 14.25
N GLY A 529 -25.01 6.61 14.31
CA GLY A 529 -24.73 7.78 15.15
C GLY A 529 -24.79 7.52 16.67
N GLN A 530 -25.08 6.28 17.11
CA GLN A 530 -25.09 5.87 18.52
C GLN A 530 -23.76 5.25 19.00
N LEU A 531 -22.81 5.00 18.08
CA LEU A 531 -21.55 4.30 18.35
C LEU A 531 -20.49 5.25 18.91
N ALA A 532 -20.58 5.61 20.19
CA ALA A 532 -19.75 6.66 20.80
C ALA A 532 -18.23 6.39 20.75
N ASP A 533 -17.83 5.12 20.78
CA ASP A 533 -16.42 4.70 20.74
C ASP A 533 -15.88 4.53 19.31
N LEU A 534 -16.70 4.77 18.27
CA LEU A 534 -16.32 4.56 16.88
C LEU A 534 -15.24 5.56 16.45
N ARG A 535 -14.08 5.04 16.06
CA ARG A 535 -12.90 5.77 15.58
C ARG A 535 -12.77 5.75 14.06
N SER A 536 -13.19 4.66 13.42
CA SER A 536 -13.10 4.48 11.96
C SER A 536 -14.38 3.92 11.37
N LEU A 537 -14.89 4.59 10.33
CA LEU A 537 -16.05 4.15 9.55
C LEU A 537 -15.70 4.18 8.05
N ASP A 538 -15.59 3.00 7.44
CA ASP A 538 -15.43 2.83 6.00
C ASP A 538 -16.63 2.08 5.40
N ILE A 539 -17.40 2.79 4.57
CA ILE A 539 -18.55 2.27 3.82
C ILE A 539 -18.38 2.52 2.31
N SER A 540 -17.16 2.81 1.87
CA SER A 540 -16.86 3.22 0.51
C SER A 540 -17.14 2.11 -0.52
N ASN A 541 -17.23 2.49 -1.80
CA ASN A 541 -17.37 1.59 -2.94
C ASN A 541 -18.52 0.59 -2.78
N ASN A 542 -19.73 1.12 -2.63
CA ASN A 542 -20.99 0.39 -2.51
C ASN A 542 -22.07 1.06 -3.38
N SER A 543 -23.32 0.61 -3.25
CA SER A 543 -24.50 1.21 -3.91
C SER A 543 -25.44 1.91 -2.91
N LEU A 544 -24.89 2.49 -1.84
CA LEU A 544 -25.66 3.20 -0.82
C LEU A 544 -26.29 4.47 -1.41
N GLU A 545 -27.48 4.81 -0.92
CA GLU A 545 -28.28 5.93 -1.39
C GLU A 545 -28.99 6.66 -0.26
N GLY A 546 -29.57 7.82 -0.56
CA GLY A 546 -30.30 8.63 0.40
C GLY A 546 -29.49 9.78 0.99
N VAL A 547 -30.03 10.41 2.04
CA VAL A 547 -29.51 11.66 2.59
C VAL A 547 -28.74 11.42 3.88
N VAL A 548 -27.49 11.90 3.91
CA VAL A 548 -26.65 11.93 5.11
C VAL A 548 -26.81 13.27 5.81
N SER A 549 -27.30 13.22 7.05
CA SER A 549 -27.50 14.37 7.96
C SER A 549 -26.68 14.22 9.24
N GLU A 550 -26.69 15.26 10.08
CA GLU A 550 -26.00 15.32 11.38
C GLU A 550 -26.37 14.15 12.30
N ALA A 551 -27.61 13.65 12.18
CA ALA A 551 -28.13 12.56 13.00
C ALA A 551 -27.30 11.27 12.87
N HIS A 552 -26.69 11.02 11.71
CA HIS A 552 -25.83 9.85 11.48
C HIS A 552 -24.51 9.92 12.24
N PHE A 553 -24.14 11.10 12.77
CA PHE A 553 -22.85 11.35 13.38
C PHE A 553 -22.97 11.99 14.78
N ALA A 554 -24.19 12.12 15.32
CA ALA A 554 -24.50 12.98 16.45
C ALA A 554 -23.75 12.63 17.75
N ASN A 555 -23.44 11.36 18.02
CA ASN A 555 -22.72 10.93 19.23
C ASN A 555 -21.32 10.37 18.94
N LEU A 556 -20.78 10.50 17.73
CA LEU A 556 -19.51 9.87 17.34
C LEU A 556 -18.28 10.65 17.82
N SER A 557 -18.15 10.95 19.11
CA SER A 557 -17.09 11.83 19.62
C SER A 557 -15.66 11.35 19.38
N MET A 558 -15.47 10.04 19.20
CA MET A 558 -14.15 9.43 18.98
C MET A 558 -13.76 9.30 17.50
N LEU A 559 -14.61 9.75 16.56
CA LEU A 559 -14.42 9.51 15.13
C LEU A 559 -13.19 10.26 14.58
N LYS A 560 -12.27 9.51 13.97
CA LYS A 560 -11.02 10.01 13.38
C LYS A 560 -10.96 9.79 11.86
N SER A 561 -11.56 8.71 11.37
CA SER A 561 -11.57 8.36 9.94
C SER A 561 -13.00 8.13 9.44
N LEU A 562 -13.34 8.77 8.34
CA LEU A 562 -14.61 8.59 7.65
C LEU A 562 -14.37 8.48 6.14
N ASP A 563 -14.67 7.30 5.58
CA ASP A 563 -14.70 7.07 4.14
C ASP A 563 -16.09 6.61 3.69
N THR A 564 -16.67 7.38 2.78
CA THR A 564 -17.97 7.12 2.17
C THR A 564 -17.91 7.06 0.65
N SER A 565 -16.69 7.11 0.10
CA SER A 565 -16.41 7.32 -1.31
C SER A 565 -17.10 6.33 -2.23
N PHE A 566 -17.27 6.67 -3.51
CA PHE A 566 -17.82 5.80 -4.55
C PHE A 566 -19.25 5.30 -4.27
N ASN A 567 -20.05 6.07 -3.53
CA ASN A 567 -21.49 5.87 -3.38
C ASN A 567 -22.25 7.01 -4.09
N THR A 568 -22.40 6.89 -5.41
CA THR A 568 -22.84 8.00 -6.29
C THR A 568 -24.25 8.54 -6.04
N LYS A 569 -25.07 7.82 -5.27
CA LYS A 569 -26.43 8.22 -4.88
C LYS A 569 -26.54 8.75 -3.45
N LEU A 570 -25.46 8.74 -2.66
CA LEU A 570 -25.45 9.36 -1.34
C LEU A 570 -25.38 10.88 -1.47
N ILE A 571 -26.21 11.57 -0.70
CA ILE A 571 -26.29 13.04 -0.68
C ILE A 571 -26.00 13.54 0.73
N PHE A 572 -24.85 14.18 0.93
CA PHE A 572 -24.52 14.88 2.16
C PHE A 572 -25.28 16.19 2.24
N ASN A 573 -26.29 16.27 3.11
CA ASN A 573 -27.06 17.47 3.38
C ASN A 573 -26.94 17.82 4.86
N VAL A 574 -25.78 18.37 5.20
CA VAL A 574 -25.41 18.76 6.57
C VAL A 574 -25.50 20.28 6.69
N SER A 575 -26.12 20.74 7.77
CA SER A 575 -26.29 22.13 8.14
C SER A 575 -24.96 22.86 8.19
N ARG A 576 -24.96 24.11 7.71
CA ARG A 576 -23.78 24.96 7.67
C ARG A 576 -23.27 25.36 9.06
N ASP A 577 -24.17 25.40 10.03
CA ASP A 577 -23.88 25.83 11.41
C ASP A 577 -23.57 24.68 12.36
N TRP A 578 -23.64 23.43 11.87
CA TRP A 578 -23.36 22.26 12.69
C TRP A 578 -21.89 22.21 13.13
N ILE A 579 -21.70 21.84 14.39
CA ILE A 579 -20.40 21.60 15.00
C ILE A 579 -20.34 20.11 15.31
N PRO A 580 -19.58 19.31 14.53
CA PRO A 580 -19.44 17.89 14.79
C PRO A 580 -18.79 17.64 16.16
N PRO A 581 -19.17 16.58 16.89
CA PRO A 581 -18.60 16.26 18.21
C PRO A 581 -17.20 15.63 18.14
N PHE A 582 -16.56 15.59 16.97
CA PHE A 582 -15.30 14.89 16.72
C PHE A 582 -14.29 15.73 15.92
N GLN A 583 -13.04 15.24 15.84
CA GLN A 583 -11.95 15.80 15.05
C GLN A 583 -11.38 14.75 14.10
N LEU A 584 -11.78 14.84 12.83
CA LEU A 584 -11.30 13.97 11.77
C LEU A 584 -9.84 14.22 11.45
N VAL A 585 -9.15 13.11 11.19
CA VAL A 585 -7.81 13.03 10.60
C VAL A 585 -7.93 12.73 9.11
N VAL A 586 -8.83 11.82 8.74
CA VAL A 586 -9.07 11.41 7.35
C VAL A 586 -10.55 11.60 7.03
N LEU A 587 -10.83 12.31 5.93
CA LEU A 587 -12.16 12.43 5.37
C LEU A 587 -12.14 12.17 3.86
N GLN A 588 -12.88 11.15 3.44
CA GLN A 588 -13.05 10.80 2.03
C GLN A 588 -14.55 10.73 1.66
N ILE A 589 -14.96 11.62 0.75
CA ILE A 589 -16.31 11.73 0.19
C ILE A 589 -16.19 11.83 -1.34
N ARG A 590 -15.35 11.00 -1.95
CA ARG A 590 -15.14 11.01 -3.40
C ARG A 590 -16.33 10.41 -4.12
N CYS A 591 -16.75 10.97 -5.25
CA CYS A 591 -17.85 10.43 -6.06
C CYS A 591 -19.19 10.28 -5.29
N CYS A 592 -19.46 11.12 -4.29
CA CYS A 592 -20.73 11.25 -3.60
C CYS A 592 -21.28 12.67 -3.79
N ASN A 593 -22.57 12.91 -3.61
CA ASN A 593 -23.13 14.26 -3.81
C ASN A 593 -23.06 15.07 -2.51
N ILE A 594 -22.59 16.31 -2.58
CA ILE A 594 -22.61 17.24 -1.45
C ILE A 594 -23.60 18.38 -1.76
N ALA A 595 -24.64 18.49 -0.94
CA ALA A 595 -25.60 19.57 -1.03
C ALA A 595 -25.00 20.89 -0.48
N ASN A 596 -25.51 22.02 -0.98
CA ASN A 596 -25.23 23.36 -0.46
C ASN A 596 -23.79 23.90 -0.63
N GLY A 597 -23.01 23.35 -1.57
CA GLY A 597 -21.67 23.83 -1.91
C GLY A 597 -20.58 23.26 -0.98
N PHE A 598 -19.49 24.00 -0.77
CA PHE A 598 -18.38 23.52 0.05
C PHE A 598 -18.83 23.29 1.52
N PRO A 599 -18.59 22.11 2.14
CA PRO A 599 -19.08 21.82 3.48
C PRO A 599 -18.54 22.78 4.54
N GLN A 600 -19.43 23.56 5.17
CA GLN A 600 -19.03 24.62 6.11
C GLN A 600 -18.62 24.11 7.49
N TRP A 601 -19.16 22.97 7.92
CA TRP A 601 -18.83 22.34 9.20
C TRP A 601 -17.34 21.92 9.31
N LEU A 602 -16.66 21.74 8.17
CA LEU A 602 -15.23 21.44 8.10
C LEU A 602 -14.34 22.53 8.72
N ARG A 603 -14.85 23.76 8.89
CA ARG A 603 -14.11 24.86 9.55
C ARG A 603 -13.62 24.53 10.95
N ASN A 604 -14.25 23.55 11.60
CA ASN A 604 -13.93 23.12 12.96
C ASN A 604 -13.03 21.86 13.00
N GLN A 605 -12.66 21.28 11.86
CA GLN A 605 -11.89 20.03 11.78
C GLN A 605 -10.39 20.32 11.69
N MET A 606 -9.76 20.63 12.82
CA MET A 606 -8.40 21.17 12.88
C MET A 606 -7.30 20.10 12.82
N LYS A 607 -7.66 18.81 12.89
CA LYS A 607 -6.73 17.67 12.83
C LYS A 607 -6.62 17.00 11.45
N LEU A 608 -7.29 17.54 10.43
CA LEU A 608 -7.30 16.95 9.09
C LEU A 608 -5.89 16.80 8.51
N ARG A 609 -5.55 15.57 8.12
CA ARG A 609 -4.36 15.21 7.35
C ARG A 609 -4.70 14.85 5.90
N GLU A 610 -5.92 14.37 5.70
CA GLU A 610 -6.44 14.01 4.39
C GLU A 610 -7.87 14.52 4.21
N LEU A 611 -8.10 15.22 3.10
CA LEU A 611 -9.40 15.70 2.69
C LEU A 611 -9.60 15.41 1.19
N VAL A 612 -10.48 14.46 0.89
CA VAL A 612 -10.85 14.05 -0.47
C VAL A 612 -12.31 14.35 -0.70
N LEU A 613 -12.59 15.35 -1.55
CA LEU A 613 -13.94 15.75 -1.96
C LEU A 613 -14.06 15.80 -3.50
N SER A 614 -13.35 14.92 -4.21
CA SER A 614 -13.35 14.92 -5.67
C SER A 614 -14.62 14.34 -6.26
N ASN A 615 -15.05 14.86 -7.41
CA ASN A 615 -16.29 14.45 -8.09
C ASN A 615 -17.51 14.49 -7.16
N ALA A 616 -17.66 15.59 -6.39
CA ALA A 616 -18.67 15.70 -5.34
C ALA A 616 -19.76 16.76 -5.60
N THR A 617 -19.88 17.22 -6.85
CA THR A 617 -20.83 18.24 -7.32
C THR A 617 -20.69 19.61 -6.65
N ILE A 618 -19.56 19.88 -5.98
CA ILE A 618 -19.35 21.11 -5.22
C ILE A 618 -19.27 22.31 -6.16
N THR A 619 -19.94 23.41 -5.79
CA THR A 619 -19.98 24.66 -6.55
C THR A 619 -19.53 25.85 -5.70
N GLY A 620 -19.19 26.97 -6.36
CA GLY A 620 -18.82 28.23 -5.70
C GLY A 620 -17.34 28.34 -5.34
N PRO A 621 -16.91 29.41 -4.67
CA PRO A 621 -15.51 29.61 -4.32
C PRO A 621 -15.07 28.82 -3.08
N LEU A 622 -13.75 28.63 -2.94
CA LEU A 622 -13.17 28.11 -1.69
C LEU A 622 -13.50 29.07 -0.52
N PRO A 623 -14.02 28.56 0.63
CA PRO A 623 -14.38 29.42 1.75
C PRO A 623 -13.19 30.18 2.35
N THR A 624 -13.43 31.41 2.83
CA THR A 624 -12.36 32.28 3.36
C THR A 624 -11.72 31.74 4.65
N TRP A 625 -12.46 30.97 5.45
CA TRP A 625 -11.94 30.34 6.66
C TRP A 625 -10.93 29.23 6.37
N LEU A 626 -10.96 28.62 5.18
CA LEU A 626 -10.07 27.51 4.81
C LEU A 626 -8.59 27.93 4.86
N LYS A 627 -8.31 29.19 4.54
CA LYS A 627 -6.97 29.81 4.65
C LYS A 627 -6.39 29.76 6.07
N LYS A 628 -7.26 29.79 7.09
CA LYS A 628 -6.88 29.81 8.51
C LYS A 628 -6.62 28.41 9.07
N MET A 629 -7.00 27.37 8.33
CA MET A 629 -6.74 25.98 8.72
C MET A 629 -5.25 25.64 8.59
N PRO A 630 -4.77 24.64 9.37
CA PRO A 630 -3.48 24.00 9.14
C PRO A 630 -3.40 23.46 7.71
N ILE A 631 -2.18 23.43 7.15
CA ILE A 631 -1.94 22.75 5.87
C ILE A 631 -2.40 21.30 5.99
N VAL A 632 -3.31 20.89 5.09
CA VAL A 632 -3.73 19.50 4.92
C VAL A 632 -2.76 18.85 3.92
N PRO A 633 -1.91 17.89 4.34
CA PRO A 633 -0.95 17.23 3.48
C PRO A 633 -1.56 16.66 2.20
N PHE A 634 -2.67 15.93 2.32
CA PHE A 634 -3.40 15.34 1.18
C PHE A 634 -4.70 16.10 0.94
N LEU A 635 -4.72 17.00 -0.04
CA LEU A 635 -5.91 17.79 -0.40
C LEU A 635 -6.30 17.54 -1.86
N GLU A 636 -7.45 16.88 -2.05
CA GLU A 636 -7.97 16.48 -3.36
C GLU A 636 -9.41 16.99 -3.54
N LEU A 637 -9.59 18.02 -4.38
CA LEU A 637 -10.86 18.69 -4.66
C LEU A 637 -11.21 18.68 -6.16
N SER A 638 -10.59 17.83 -6.95
CA SER A 638 -10.75 17.77 -8.40
C SER A 638 -12.17 17.38 -8.87
N HIS A 639 -12.45 17.58 -10.15
CA HIS A 639 -13.71 17.19 -10.79
C HIS A 639 -14.94 17.82 -10.13
N ASN A 640 -14.87 19.10 -9.83
CA ASN A 640 -15.96 19.87 -9.23
C ASN A 640 -16.24 21.12 -10.08
N LYS A 641 -17.09 22.02 -9.56
CA LYS A 641 -17.38 23.33 -10.15
C LYS A 641 -16.90 24.44 -9.22
N LEU A 642 -15.77 24.24 -8.54
CA LEU A 642 -15.16 25.25 -7.66
C LEU A 642 -14.61 26.39 -8.50
N SER A 643 -14.77 27.63 -8.03
CA SER A 643 -14.43 28.85 -8.80
C SER A 643 -13.68 29.88 -7.96
N GLY A 644 -13.33 31.02 -8.56
CA GLY A 644 -12.64 32.11 -7.87
C GLY A 644 -11.14 31.85 -7.65
N PRO A 645 -10.50 32.54 -6.69
CA PRO A 645 -9.07 32.45 -6.46
C PRO A 645 -8.64 31.28 -5.59
N LEU A 646 -7.39 30.82 -5.81
CA LEU A 646 -6.70 29.84 -4.96
C LEU A 646 -6.14 30.45 -3.65
N THR A 647 -6.39 31.73 -3.38
CA THR A 647 -5.83 32.45 -2.21
C THR A 647 -6.35 31.95 -0.87
N ASN A 648 -7.46 31.18 -0.88
CA ASN A 648 -8.10 30.64 0.31
C ASN A 648 -7.63 29.22 0.66
N LEU A 649 -6.67 28.65 -0.08
CA LEU A 649 -6.08 27.37 0.30
C LEU A 649 -5.43 27.44 1.70
N PRO A 650 -5.43 26.32 2.46
CA PRO A 650 -4.80 26.27 3.78
C PRO A 650 -3.33 26.68 3.72
N ASN A 651 -2.92 27.56 4.65
CA ASN A 651 -1.59 28.18 4.62
C ASN A 651 -0.99 28.39 6.02
N ARG A 652 -1.61 27.83 7.07
CA ARG A 652 -1.04 27.87 8.41
C ARG A 652 -0.06 26.71 8.56
N LYS A 653 1.21 27.02 8.87
CA LYS A 653 2.26 26.01 9.07
C LYS A 653 1.77 24.95 10.05
N THR A 654 1.87 23.69 9.63
CA THR A 654 1.84 22.52 10.50
C THR A 654 3.23 22.33 11.10
N PHE A 655 3.31 21.99 12.38
CA PHE A 655 4.56 21.50 12.97
C PHE A 655 4.73 20.05 12.50
N ASP A 656 5.87 19.78 11.86
CA ASP A 656 6.24 18.52 11.21
C ASP A 656 5.77 17.30 12.01
N VAL A 657 5.01 16.43 11.36
CA VAL A 657 4.80 15.06 11.84
C VAL A 657 5.54 14.16 10.88
N TYR A 658 6.67 13.63 11.36
CA TYR A 658 7.38 12.52 10.75
C TYR A 658 6.49 11.26 10.81
N GLY A 659 5.58 11.14 9.85
CA GLY A 659 4.93 9.87 9.51
C GLY A 659 5.50 9.42 8.16
N TYR A 660 6.24 8.32 8.15
CA TYR A 660 7.04 7.86 7.01
C TYR A 660 6.27 7.47 5.73
N PHE A 661 4.95 7.70 5.62
CA PHE A 661 4.13 7.08 4.56
C PHE A 661 2.97 7.91 3.97
N MET A 662 2.81 9.19 4.30
CA MET A 662 1.67 9.96 3.74
C MET A 662 2.08 10.82 2.55
N ALA A 663 1.48 10.59 1.38
CA ALA A 663 1.69 11.39 0.18
C ALA A 663 1.21 12.84 0.41
N ARG A 664 2.01 13.82 -0.02
CA ARG A 664 1.72 15.25 0.19
C ARG A 664 1.27 15.87 -1.11
N VAL A 665 -0.04 15.91 -1.34
CA VAL A 665 -0.63 16.25 -2.64
C VAL A 665 -1.55 17.47 -2.59
N LEU A 666 -1.65 18.16 -3.71
CA LEU A 666 -2.62 19.20 -3.97
C LEU A 666 -3.23 18.99 -5.36
N PHE A 667 -4.42 18.43 -5.39
CA PHE A 667 -5.13 18.10 -6.62
C PHE A 667 -6.41 18.93 -6.72
N LEU A 668 -6.45 19.80 -7.73
CA LEU A 668 -7.52 20.78 -7.98
C LEU A 668 -7.97 20.76 -9.46
N GLN A 669 -7.54 19.76 -10.23
CA GLN A 669 -7.86 19.65 -11.65
C GLN A 669 -9.36 19.55 -11.91
N ASP A 670 -9.80 19.91 -13.12
CA ASP A 670 -11.21 19.85 -13.52
C ASP A 670 -12.11 20.70 -12.60
N ASN A 671 -11.82 22.00 -12.57
CA ASN A 671 -12.59 23.01 -11.83
C ASN A 671 -12.69 24.32 -12.67
N LEU A 672 -13.19 25.39 -12.06
CA LEU A 672 -13.43 26.69 -12.68
C LEU A 672 -12.58 27.82 -12.06
N PHE A 673 -11.44 27.51 -11.42
CA PHE A 673 -10.55 28.52 -10.83
C PHE A 673 -9.99 29.43 -11.93
N ASN A 674 -10.08 30.75 -11.74
CA ASN A 674 -9.93 31.72 -12.84
C ASN A 674 -8.95 32.88 -12.60
N GLU A 675 -8.25 32.89 -11.47
CA GLU A 675 -7.22 33.88 -11.14
C GLU A 675 -5.80 33.31 -11.24
N SER A 676 -4.80 34.10 -10.86
CA SER A 676 -3.39 33.67 -10.88
C SER A 676 -3.04 32.69 -9.77
N ILE A 677 -2.03 31.85 -10.03
CA ILE A 677 -1.43 30.96 -9.02
C ILE A 677 -0.80 31.82 -7.90
N PRO A 678 -1.28 31.74 -6.65
CA PRO A 678 -0.85 32.65 -5.59
C PRO A 678 0.53 32.27 -5.05
N ARG A 679 1.32 33.28 -4.68
CA ARG A 679 2.63 33.09 -4.02
C ARG A 679 2.54 32.38 -2.66
N SER A 680 1.36 32.26 -2.06
CA SER A 680 1.19 31.46 -0.84
C SER A 680 1.53 30.00 -1.05
N LEU A 681 1.33 29.45 -2.26
CA LEU A 681 1.70 28.07 -2.58
C LEU A 681 3.21 27.81 -2.48
N CYS A 682 4.04 28.85 -2.62
CA CYS A 682 5.48 28.76 -2.40
C CYS A 682 5.85 28.26 -1.00
N ARG A 683 4.93 28.35 -0.02
CA ARG A 683 5.18 27.91 1.36
C ARG A 683 4.98 26.41 1.56
N ARG A 684 4.38 25.70 0.59
CA ARG A 684 4.22 24.25 0.63
C ARG A 684 5.51 23.53 0.21
N GLY A 685 6.58 23.73 0.99
CA GLY A 685 7.86 23.01 0.81
C GLY A 685 7.75 21.50 1.07
N ASP A 686 6.65 21.09 1.67
CA ASP A 686 6.27 19.71 1.93
C ASP A 686 5.75 18.98 0.68
N LEU A 687 5.25 19.70 -0.33
CA LEU A 687 4.46 19.14 -1.42
C LEU A 687 5.26 18.21 -2.35
N ASP A 688 4.72 17.01 -2.57
CA ASP A 688 5.22 16.03 -3.52
C ASP A 688 4.60 16.25 -4.91
N ASP A 689 3.27 16.43 -4.97
CA ASP A 689 2.55 16.45 -6.24
C ASP A 689 1.52 17.59 -6.29
N ILE A 690 1.55 18.38 -7.37
CA ILE A 690 0.59 19.46 -7.64
C ILE A 690 -0.08 19.29 -9.00
N ASN A 691 -1.41 19.25 -9.01
CA ASN A 691 -2.21 19.21 -10.23
C ASN A 691 -3.27 20.32 -10.22
N LEU A 692 -3.08 21.31 -11.10
CA LEU A 692 -4.01 22.44 -11.32
C LEU A 692 -4.60 22.42 -12.74
N SER A 693 -4.50 21.29 -13.44
CA SER A 693 -4.86 21.16 -14.84
C SER A 693 -6.35 21.41 -15.10
N ARG A 694 -6.74 21.71 -16.34
CA ARG A 694 -8.16 21.89 -16.75
C ARG A 694 -8.92 22.86 -15.85
N ASN A 695 -8.40 24.09 -15.78
CA ASN A 695 -8.99 25.21 -15.06
C ASN A 695 -8.99 26.45 -15.96
N ARG A 696 -9.22 27.65 -15.40
CA ARG A 696 -9.17 28.93 -16.12
C ARG A 696 -8.09 29.85 -15.57
N LEU A 697 -7.05 29.30 -14.92
CA LEU A 697 -6.01 30.06 -14.23
C LEU A 697 -5.25 30.97 -15.21
N THR A 698 -4.87 32.16 -14.75
CA THR A 698 -4.24 33.20 -15.57
C THR A 698 -2.87 33.63 -15.03
N GLY A 699 -2.13 34.45 -15.77
CA GLY A 699 -0.85 35.03 -15.32
C GLY A 699 0.32 34.03 -15.34
N LYS A 700 1.42 34.39 -14.67
CA LYS A 700 2.69 33.66 -14.73
C LYS A 700 2.81 32.57 -13.66
N ILE A 701 3.57 31.52 -13.93
CA ILE A 701 4.01 30.56 -12.91
C ILE A 701 4.94 31.27 -11.91
N PRO A 702 4.66 31.25 -10.59
CA PRO A 702 5.55 31.81 -9.59
C PRO A 702 6.92 31.09 -9.57
N LYS A 703 8.01 31.85 -9.74
CA LYS A 703 9.40 31.32 -9.78
C LYS A 703 9.76 30.42 -8.59
N CYS A 704 9.18 30.70 -7.42
CA CYS A 704 9.41 29.93 -6.19
C CYS A 704 9.03 28.45 -6.32
N LEU A 705 8.04 28.10 -7.15
CA LEU A 705 7.57 26.72 -7.29
C LEU A 705 8.65 25.83 -7.90
N GLY A 706 9.52 26.41 -8.74
CA GLY A 706 10.67 25.71 -9.29
C GLY A 706 11.77 25.37 -8.28
N ASN A 707 11.70 25.91 -7.05
CA ASN A 707 12.67 25.66 -5.98
C ASN A 707 12.18 24.68 -4.91
N LEU A 708 10.95 24.15 -5.02
CA LEU A 708 10.40 23.21 -4.04
C LEU A 708 11.09 21.84 -4.18
N GLN A 709 11.93 21.48 -3.20
CA GLN A 709 12.84 20.33 -3.30
C GLN A 709 12.15 18.96 -3.23
N SER A 710 10.94 18.88 -2.68
CA SER A 710 10.17 17.62 -2.58
C SER A 710 9.30 17.36 -3.82
N LEU A 711 9.08 18.37 -4.66
CA LEU A 711 8.09 18.31 -5.74
C LEU A 711 8.51 17.36 -6.87
N ARG A 712 7.76 16.26 -7.02
CA ARG A 712 7.90 15.22 -8.04
C ARG A 712 7.02 15.48 -9.26
N THR A 713 5.80 15.99 -9.06
CA THR A 713 4.83 16.22 -10.15
C THR A 713 4.35 17.65 -10.18
N MET A 714 4.40 18.27 -11.36
CA MET A 714 3.77 19.57 -11.65
C MET A 714 2.94 19.48 -12.93
N ALA A 715 1.63 19.46 -12.78
CA ALA A 715 0.67 19.39 -13.89
C ALA A 715 -0.25 20.61 -13.91
N PHE A 716 -0.04 21.53 -14.87
CA PHE A 716 -0.79 22.78 -15.05
C PHE A 716 -1.42 22.89 -16.44
N SER A 717 -1.73 21.77 -17.10
CA SER A 717 -2.22 21.78 -18.47
C SER A 717 -3.60 22.40 -18.62
N SER A 718 -3.98 22.81 -19.83
CA SER A 718 -5.32 23.31 -20.17
C SER A 718 -5.76 24.45 -19.23
N ASN A 719 -5.00 25.54 -19.24
CA ASN A 719 -5.27 26.76 -18.50
C ASN A 719 -5.06 27.99 -19.40
N ARG A 720 -5.03 29.20 -18.84
CA ARG A 720 -4.72 30.46 -19.54
C ARG A 720 -3.43 31.09 -18.98
N LEU A 721 -2.50 30.26 -18.49
CA LEU A 721 -1.22 30.73 -17.95
C LEU A 721 -0.37 31.31 -19.07
N SER A 722 0.45 32.32 -18.76
CA SER A 722 1.20 33.07 -19.76
C SER A 722 2.57 33.54 -19.27
N GLY A 723 3.34 34.13 -20.19
CA GLY A 723 4.69 34.60 -19.93
C GLY A 723 5.74 33.51 -20.16
N VAL A 724 6.96 33.75 -19.69
CA VAL A 724 8.08 32.82 -19.87
C VAL A 724 8.08 31.76 -18.77
N ILE A 725 8.39 30.53 -19.14
CA ILE A 725 8.54 29.40 -18.21
C ILE A 725 9.71 29.70 -17.24
N PRO A 726 9.53 29.62 -15.91
CA PRO A 726 10.58 29.90 -14.94
C PRO A 726 11.65 28.79 -14.93
N ASN A 727 12.82 29.09 -14.35
CA ASN A 727 13.84 28.07 -14.10
C ASN A 727 13.37 27.11 -13.00
N PHE A 728 13.49 25.81 -13.25
CA PHE A 728 13.23 24.75 -12.27
C PHE A 728 14.56 24.18 -11.78
N ASN A 729 14.80 24.26 -10.47
CA ASN A 729 16.02 23.79 -9.82
C ASN A 729 15.75 22.60 -8.87
N SER A 730 14.55 22.04 -8.87
CA SER A 730 14.19 20.90 -8.03
C SER A 730 14.73 19.58 -8.60
N SER A 731 15.65 18.94 -7.89
CA SER A 731 16.24 17.65 -8.31
C SER A 731 15.28 16.45 -8.21
N SER A 732 14.10 16.64 -7.63
CA SER A 732 13.11 15.58 -7.42
C SER A 732 12.04 15.52 -8.52
N LEU A 733 11.91 16.57 -9.35
CA LEU A 733 10.87 16.67 -10.36
C LEU A 733 11.01 15.56 -11.41
N ARG A 734 9.90 14.87 -11.68
CA ARG A 734 9.81 13.73 -12.60
C ARG A 734 8.78 13.93 -13.71
N TRP A 735 7.72 14.68 -13.40
CA TRP A 735 6.61 14.98 -14.30
C TRP A 735 6.39 16.48 -14.41
N LEU A 736 6.56 17.03 -15.62
CA LEU A 736 6.31 18.43 -15.92
C LEU A 736 5.36 18.54 -17.12
N GLN A 737 4.13 18.99 -16.85
CA GLN A 737 3.07 19.09 -17.84
C GLN A 737 2.47 20.50 -17.86
N LEU A 738 2.71 21.23 -18.94
CA LEU A 738 2.38 22.64 -19.14
C LEU A 738 1.56 22.89 -20.42
N ASN A 739 1.10 21.83 -21.08
CA ASN A 739 0.46 21.94 -22.39
C ASN A 739 -0.86 22.70 -22.40
N SER A 740 -1.27 23.23 -23.55
CA SER A 740 -2.51 24.00 -23.74
C SER A 740 -2.58 25.20 -22.80
N ASN A 741 -1.64 26.13 -22.98
CA ASN A 741 -1.51 27.39 -22.25
C ASN A 741 -1.03 28.49 -23.23
N ASN A 742 -0.72 29.68 -22.71
CA ASN A 742 -0.24 30.83 -23.48
C ASN A 742 1.24 31.16 -23.14
N PHE A 743 2.09 30.16 -22.88
CA PHE A 743 3.50 30.38 -22.59
C PHE A 743 4.26 30.85 -23.83
N ILE A 744 5.23 31.75 -23.64
CA ILE A 744 6.05 32.36 -24.69
C ILE A 744 7.54 32.25 -24.36
N GLY A 745 8.40 32.53 -25.35
CA GLY A 745 9.85 32.51 -25.20
C GLY A 745 10.44 31.10 -25.37
N GLU A 746 11.71 30.94 -25.00
CA GLU A 746 12.44 29.69 -25.19
C GLU A 746 12.30 28.72 -24.01
N ILE A 747 12.59 27.44 -24.25
CA ILE A 747 12.70 26.42 -23.20
C ILE A 747 13.92 26.74 -22.31
N PRO A 748 13.77 26.94 -20.98
CA PRO A 748 14.87 27.31 -20.11
C PRO A 748 15.97 26.25 -20.02
N GLN A 749 17.23 26.65 -20.20
CA GLN A 749 18.41 25.77 -20.11
C GLN A 749 18.54 25.06 -18.75
N ALA A 750 18.01 25.66 -17.67
CA ALA A 750 18.03 25.09 -16.34
C ALA A 750 17.24 23.77 -16.24
N LEU A 751 16.30 23.48 -17.15
CA LEU A 751 15.58 22.21 -17.20
C LEU A 751 16.52 21.02 -17.42
N GLY A 752 17.69 21.23 -18.02
CA GLY A 752 18.72 20.20 -18.16
C GLY A 752 19.30 19.70 -16.83
N ASN A 753 19.00 20.36 -15.71
CA ASN A 753 19.40 19.89 -14.37
C ASN A 753 18.43 18.83 -13.80
N LEU A 754 17.26 18.62 -14.43
CA LEU A 754 16.21 17.71 -13.95
C LEU A 754 16.46 16.26 -14.40
N GLN A 755 17.54 15.64 -13.93
CA GLN A 755 17.98 14.31 -14.41
C GLN A 755 16.98 13.16 -14.16
N LYS A 756 16.01 13.35 -13.26
CA LYS A 756 14.93 12.39 -12.95
C LYS A 756 13.66 12.61 -13.77
N LEU A 757 13.63 13.62 -14.64
CA LEU A 757 12.49 13.94 -15.48
C LEU A 757 12.25 12.82 -16.49
N PHE A 758 11.05 12.25 -16.46
CA PHE A 758 10.62 11.24 -17.44
C PHE A 758 9.43 11.68 -18.30
N PHE A 759 8.69 12.70 -17.86
CA PHE A 759 7.55 13.23 -18.60
C PHE A 759 7.69 14.75 -18.78
N LEU A 760 7.80 15.20 -20.04
CA LEU A 760 7.88 16.60 -20.42
C LEU A 760 6.87 16.92 -21.53
N ASP A 761 5.80 17.62 -21.16
CA ASP A 761 4.76 18.05 -22.10
C ASP A 761 4.60 19.57 -22.06
N MET A 762 4.99 20.24 -23.14
CA MET A 762 4.87 21.68 -23.35
C MET A 762 4.13 21.99 -24.67
N ALA A 763 3.32 21.04 -25.15
CA ALA A 763 2.55 21.18 -26.37
C ALA A 763 1.53 22.34 -26.31
N ASP A 764 1.08 22.82 -27.47
CA ASP A 764 -0.02 23.79 -27.60
C ASP A 764 0.22 25.05 -26.75
N ASN A 765 1.28 25.77 -27.12
CA ASN A 765 1.72 27.02 -26.52
C ASN A 765 2.29 27.94 -27.63
N ALA A 766 2.91 29.06 -27.25
CA ALA A 766 3.58 29.98 -28.17
C ALA A 766 5.10 30.03 -27.90
N LEU A 767 5.70 28.89 -27.53
CA LEU A 767 7.14 28.76 -27.30
C LEU A 767 7.91 28.87 -28.61
N SER A 768 9.10 29.45 -28.57
CA SER A 768 9.92 29.76 -29.76
C SER A 768 11.38 29.38 -29.55
N GLY A 769 12.20 29.56 -30.59
CA GLY A 769 13.63 29.23 -30.58
C GLY A 769 13.88 27.78 -31.01
N ASN A 770 15.07 27.27 -30.71
CA ASN A 770 15.48 25.92 -31.10
C ASN A 770 15.07 24.90 -30.02
N ILE A 771 14.83 23.65 -30.42
CA ILE A 771 14.74 22.53 -29.46
C ILE A 771 16.12 22.36 -28.78
N PRO A 772 16.24 22.50 -27.45
CA PRO A 772 17.54 22.49 -26.79
C PRO A 772 18.26 21.14 -26.83
N GLN A 773 19.56 21.17 -27.11
CA GLN A 773 20.39 19.96 -27.16
C GLN A 773 20.42 19.19 -25.85
N PHE A 774 20.31 19.88 -24.70
CA PHE A 774 20.36 19.24 -23.38
C PHE A 774 19.26 18.20 -23.15
N ILE A 775 18.16 18.25 -23.89
CA ILE A 775 17.06 17.28 -23.74
C ILE A 775 17.59 15.87 -24.00
N GLY A 776 18.39 15.69 -25.05
CA GLY A 776 19.04 14.42 -25.33
C GLY A 776 20.31 14.18 -24.50
N GLU A 777 21.05 15.23 -24.12
CA GLU A 777 22.35 15.06 -23.45
C GLU A 777 22.27 14.89 -21.93
N LYS A 778 21.26 15.47 -21.28
CA LYS A 778 21.19 15.62 -19.82
C LYS A 778 19.95 15.02 -19.17
N LEU A 779 18.97 14.55 -19.95
CA LEU A 779 17.73 13.92 -19.43
C LEU A 779 17.70 12.42 -19.77
N PRO A 780 18.48 11.57 -19.07
CA PRO A 780 18.62 10.15 -19.42
C PRO A 780 17.35 9.32 -19.17
N SER A 781 16.43 9.84 -18.35
CA SER A 781 15.20 9.14 -17.94
C SER A 781 13.97 9.52 -18.76
N LEU A 782 14.12 10.36 -19.81
CA LEU A 782 13.00 10.94 -20.54
C LEU A 782 12.24 9.90 -21.38
N ILE A 783 10.98 9.67 -21.05
CA ILE A 783 10.07 8.74 -21.75
C ILE A 783 9.14 9.50 -22.70
N VAL A 784 8.63 10.66 -22.30
CA VAL A 784 7.69 11.46 -23.08
C VAL A 784 8.25 12.85 -23.32
N LEU A 785 8.39 13.21 -24.61
CA LEU A 785 8.69 14.55 -25.06
C LEU A 785 7.61 15.05 -26.02
N ARG A 786 6.84 16.05 -25.58
CA ARG A 786 5.81 16.68 -26.41
C ARG A 786 6.01 18.19 -26.49
N LEU A 787 6.24 18.67 -27.70
CA LEU A 787 6.47 20.06 -28.07
C LEU A 787 5.56 20.51 -29.23
N ARG A 788 4.56 19.70 -29.60
CA ARG A 788 3.68 20.00 -30.74
C ARG A 788 3.00 21.36 -30.62
N GLN A 789 2.63 21.94 -31.76
CA GLN A 789 1.82 23.16 -31.83
C GLN A 789 2.48 24.30 -31.03
N ASN A 790 3.68 24.68 -31.48
CA ASN A 790 4.48 25.78 -30.96
C ASN A 790 5.16 26.50 -32.15
N ASN A 791 6.07 27.44 -31.85
CA ASN A 791 6.83 28.20 -32.84
C ASN A 791 8.32 27.79 -32.86
N PHE A 792 8.65 26.53 -32.55
CA PHE A 792 10.03 26.05 -32.60
C PHE A 792 10.56 26.08 -34.04
N ASN A 793 11.82 26.46 -34.20
CA ASN A 793 12.50 26.56 -35.48
C ASN A 793 13.85 25.83 -35.45
N ALA A 794 14.62 25.96 -36.54
CA ALA A 794 15.86 25.22 -36.78
C ALA A 794 15.64 23.70 -36.87
N SER A 795 16.73 22.93 -36.88
CA SER A 795 16.72 21.48 -37.07
C SER A 795 16.43 20.71 -35.80
N ILE A 796 15.86 19.51 -35.96
CA ILE A 796 15.75 18.52 -34.89
C ILE A 796 17.18 18.17 -34.41
N PRO A 797 17.52 18.39 -33.12
CA PRO A 797 18.89 18.21 -32.65
C PRO A 797 19.28 16.73 -32.60
N GLN A 798 20.44 16.40 -33.17
CA GLN A 798 21.00 15.04 -33.17
C GLN A 798 21.19 14.47 -31.75
N SER A 799 21.33 15.32 -30.73
CA SER A 799 21.44 14.87 -29.35
C SER A 799 20.24 14.08 -28.86
N LEU A 800 19.03 14.27 -29.43
CA LEU A 800 17.84 13.49 -29.07
C LEU A 800 18.02 11.99 -29.27
N CYS A 801 18.91 11.57 -30.18
CA CYS A 801 19.25 10.15 -30.37
C CYS A 801 19.85 9.51 -29.11
N LYS A 802 20.39 10.30 -28.17
CA LYS A 802 20.91 9.82 -26.89
C LYS A 802 19.81 9.53 -25.85
N ALA A 803 18.56 9.95 -26.09
CA ALA A 803 17.43 9.72 -25.19
C ALA A 803 16.87 8.29 -25.34
N SER A 804 17.66 7.30 -24.95
CA SER A 804 17.39 5.87 -25.19
C SER A 804 16.13 5.32 -24.52
N THR A 805 15.54 6.05 -23.58
CA THR A 805 14.31 5.71 -22.84
C THR A 805 13.04 6.31 -23.45
N LEU A 806 13.14 7.08 -24.53
CA LEU A 806 12.04 7.81 -25.13
C LEU A 806 11.04 6.86 -25.83
N HIS A 807 9.77 6.94 -25.46
CA HIS A 807 8.65 6.23 -26.09
C HIS A 807 7.82 7.16 -26.98
N ILE A 808 7.82 8.46 -26.68
CA ILE A 808 6.99 9.45 -27.37
C ILE A 808 7.84 10.64 -27.76
N LEU A 809 7.88 10.90 -29.07
CA LEU A 809 8.47 12.09 -29.66
C LEU A 809 7.42 12.81 -30.50
N ASP A 810 6.92 13.94 -30.00
CA ASP A 810 5.83 14.69 -30.64
C ASP A 810 6.25 16.15 -30.80
N VAL A 811 6.74 16.50 -31.99
CA VAL A 811 7.21 17.86 -32.35
C VAL A 811 6.42 18.45 -33.53
N ALA A 812 5.24 17.90 -33.78
CA ALA A 812 4.36 18.27 -34.88
C ALA A 812 3.91 19.74 -34.83
N HIS A 813 3.47 20.31 -35.95
CA HIS A 813 2.95 21.68 -36.01
C HIS A 813 3.93 22.72 -35.42
N ASN A 814 5.14 22.76 -35.97
CA ASN A 814 6.16 23.74 -35.66
C ASN A 814 6.75 24.31 -36.96
N ASN A 815 7.86 25.05 -36.86
CA ASN A 815 8.58 25.63 -37.98
C ASN A 815 9.97 24.99 -38.14
N LEU A 816 10.10 23.70 -37.82
CA LEU A 816 11.36 22.96 -37.87
C LEU A 816 11.82 22.76 -39.32
N THR A 817 13.13 22.87 -39.56
CA THR A 817 13.76 22.82 -40.89
C THR A 817 14.88 21.78 -40.93
N GLY A 818 15.42 21.47 -42.10
CA GLY A 818 16.52 20.50 -42.23
C GLY A 818 16.02 19.05 -42.29
N THR A 819 16.95 18.10 -42.18
CA THR A 819 16.64 16.67 -42.36
C THR A 819 16.21 16.00 -41.06
N ILE A 820 15.52 14.87 -41.18
CA ILE A 820 15.26 13.97 -40.05
C ILE A 820 16.58 13.27 -39.68
N PRO A 821 17.09 13.37 -38.44
CA PRO A 821 18.34 12.72 -38.05
C PRO A 821 18.23 11.19 -38.17
N PRO A 822 19.10 10.52 -38.95
CA PRO A 822 19.08 9.06 -39.12
C PRO A 822 19.19 8.29 -37.78
N CYS A 823 19.97 8.82 -36.84
CA CYS A 823 20.15 8.20 -35.53
C CYS A 823 18.89 8.12 -34.66
N LEU A 824 17.77 8.74 -35.06
CA LEU A 824 16.48 8.50 -34.37
C LEU A 824 16.04 7.04 -34.51
N GLY A 825 16.51 6.32 -35.53
CA GLY A 825 16.36 4.88 -35.66
C GLY A 825 17.05 4.05 -34.56
N GLU A 826 17.92 4.66 -33.76
CA GLU A 826 18.68 4.00 -32.69
C GLU A 826 18.01 4.12 -31.29
N LEU A 827 16.79 4.69 -31.22
CA LEU A 827 16.07 4.86 -29.96
C LEU A 827 15.66 3.52 -29.34
N ASN A 828 16.51 2.98 -28.47
CA ASN A 828 16.42 1.62 -27.96
C ASN A 828 15.04 1.23 -27.39
N ALA A 829 14.37 2.12 -26.65
CA ALA A 829 13.05 1.83 -26.10
C ALA A 829 11.94 1.66 -27.16
N MET A 830 12.07 2.31 -28.33
CA MET A 830 11.19 2.13 -29.50
C MET A 830 11.61 0.94 -30.39
N ILE A 831 12.73 0.28 -30.09
CA ILE A 831 13.19 -0.96 -30.75
C ILE A 831 12.82 -2.17 -29.92
N VAL A 832 13.09 -2.14 -28.60
CA VAL A 832 12.84 -3.23 -27.66
C VAL A 832 12.12 -2.68 -26.44
N SER A 833 10.92 -3.20 -26.15
CA SER A 833 10.14 -2.80 -24.97
C SER A 833 10.97 -2.92 -23.69
N SER A 834 11.29 -1.79 -23.05
CA SER A 834 12.05 -1.78 -21.80
C SER A 834 11.17 -2.19 -20.61
N LYS A 835 11.69 -3.02 -19.67
CA LYS A 835 11.00 -3.41 -18.42
C LYS A 835 10.83 -2.26 -17.40
N VAL A 836 11.22 -1.03 -17.77
CA VAL A 836 11.34 0.14 -16.87
C VAL A 836 9.97 0.66 -16.40
N VAL A 837 8.89 0.35 -17.11
CA VAL A 837 7.51 0.79 -16.81
C VAL A 837 6.98 0.31 -15.46
N SER A 838 7.61 -0.70 -14.84
CA SER A 838 7.21 -1.24 -13.53
C SER A 838 7.37 -0.27 -12.35
N ARG A 839 8.13 0.83 -12.49
CA ARG A 839 8.37 1.82 -11.41
C ARG A 839 7.44 3.03 -11.39
N CYS A 840 6.54 3.19 -12.37
CA CYS A 840 5.68 4.38 -12.50
C CYS A 840 4.24 4.19 -11.99
N LYS A 841 3.93 3.08 -11.30
CA LYS A 841 2.56 2.75 -10.86
C LYS A 841 2.15 3.30 -9.48
N ASP A 842 3.03 4.03 -8.79
CA ASP A 842 2.92 4.11 -7.33
C ASP A 842 1.97 5.17 -6.77
N TYR A 843 1.47 6.14 -7.55
CA TYR A 843 0.52 7.12 -7.01
C TYR A 843 -0.50 7.53 -8.07
N GLY A 844 -1.79 7.30 -7.79
CA GLY A 844 -2.92 7.52 -8.71
C GLY A 844 -3.21 8.99 -9.04
N THR A 845 -2.32 9.61 -9.81
CA THR A 845 -2.32 11.01 -10.25
C THR A 845 -3.30 11.32 -11.39
N GLY A 846 -4.02 10.32 -11.93
CA GLY A 846 -4.89 10.53 -13.09
C GLY A 846 -4.10 11.08 -14.28
N GLU A 847 -2.90 10.53 -14.51
CA GLU A 847 -1.98 10.93 -15.58
C GLU A 847 -2.61 10.73 -16.96
N THR A 848 -2.78 11.84 -17.68
CA THR A 848 -3.38 11.88 -19.02
C THR A 848 -2.32 12.27 -20.05
N LEU A 849 -2.15 11.41 -21.05
CA LEU A 849 -1.36 11.67 -22.25
C LEU A 849 -2.31 11.76 -23.45
N VAL A 850 -2.15 12.78 -24.29
CA VAL A 850 -2.89 12.86 -25.57
C VAL A 850 -1.92 12.54 -26.71
N GLN A 851 -2.32 11.79 -27.73
CA GLN A 851 -1.52 11.55 -28.93
C GLN A 851 -2.40 11.63 -30.17
N PHE A 852 -1.90 12.27 -31.24
CA PHE A 852 -2.60 12.27 -32.52
C PHE A 852 -2.26 10.97 -33.27
N MET A 853 -3.24 10.09 -33.40
CA MET A 853 -3.10 8.81 -34.10
C MET A 853 -4.43 8.44 -34.75
N LYS A 854 -4.39 7.73 -35.88
CA LYS A 854 -5.59 7.31 -36.63
C LYS A 854 -6.47 8.50 -37.07
N GLY A 855 -5.86 9.66 -37.31
CA GLY A 855 -6.53 10.89 -37.71
C GLY A 855 -7.30 11.64 -36.61
N VAL A 856 -7.14 11.25 -35.33
CA VAL A 856 -7.83 11.88 -34.18
C VAL A 856 -6.89 12.03 -32.97
N ASP A 857 -7.22 12.94 -32.05
CA ASP A 857 -6.55 13.00 -30.75
C ASP A 857 -7.08 11.88 -29.84
N LEU A 858 -6.19 11.00 -29.38
CA LEU A 858 -6.48 9.90 -28.47
C LEU A 858 -5.93 10.19 -27.07
N GLU A 859 -6.78 10.08 -26.04
CA GLU A 859 -6.41 10.26 -24.65
C GLU A 859 -6.12 8.91 -23.97
N TYR A 860 -4.91 8.76 -23.43
CA TYR A 860 -4.43 7.60 -22.71
C TYR A 860 -4.32 7.90 -21.23
N ILE A 861 -5.17 7.25 -20.44
CA ILE A 861 -5.19 7.34 -18.98
C ILE A 861 -4.56 6.07 -18.41
N ASN A 862 -3.53 6.19 -17.56
CA ASN A 862 -2.82 5.08 -16.90
C ASN A 862 -2.13 4.05 -17.84
N ALA A 863 -2.38 4.09 -19.15
CA ALA A 863 -1.79 3.20 -20.16
C ALA A 863 -0.72 3.89 -21.02
N TRP A 864 -0.44 5.18 -20.77
CA TRP A 864 0.47 6.01 -21.57
C TRP A 864 1.88 5.41 -21.69
N ALA A 865 2.35 4.69 -20.67
CA ALA A 865 3.68 4.08 -20.67
C ALA A 865 3.83 2.91 -21.66
N MET A 866 2.72 2.42 -22.24
CA MET A 866 2.70 1.38 -23.28
C MET A 866 2.54 1.95 -24.69
N VAL A 867 2.43 3.27 -24.85
CA VAL A 867 2.21 3.94 -26.13
C VAL A 867 3.55 4.36 -26.72
N PHE A 868 3.78 3.99 -27.99
CA PHE A 868 4.98 4.36 -28.75
C PHE A 868 4.58 5.13 -30.00
N ASN A 869 4.93 6.42 -30.08
CA ASN A 869 4.50 7.29 -31.18
C ASN A 869 5.59 8.30 -31.54
N MET A 870 5.71 8.55 -32.86
CA MET A 870 6.59 9.58 -33.40
C MET A 870 5.80 10.46 -34.37
N ASP A 871 5.57 11.72 -33.99
CA ASP A 871 4.88 12.71 -34.80
C ASP A 871 5.79 13.91 -35.09
N LEU A 872 6.22 14.00 -36.36
CA LEU A 872 7.05 15.09 -36.90
C LEU A 872 6.28 15.93 -37.93
N SER A 873 4.96 15.74 -38.04
CA SER A 873 4.13 16.32 -39.09
C SER A 873 4.01 17.83 -39.03
N SER A 874 3.58 18.45 -40.14
CA SER A 874 3.32 19.90 -40.22
C SER A 874 4.52 20.74 -39.78
N ASN A 875 5.66 20.49 -40.42
CA ASN A 875 6.91 21.23 -40.26
C ASN A 875 7.44 21.63 -41.65
N LYS A 876 8.71 22.03 -41.74
CA LYS A 876 9.43 22.34 -42.98
C LYS A 876 10.63 21.40 -43.18
N LEU A 877 10.47 20.14 -42.80
CA LEU A 877 11.52 19.13 -42.92
C LEU A 877 11.75 18.78 -44.40
N VAL A 878 13.01 18.58 -44.76
CA VAL A 878 13.48 18.32 -46.13
C VAL A 878 14.35 17.07 -46.18
N GLY A 879 14.69 16.61 -47.38
CA GLY A 879 15.52 15.41 -47.57
C GLY A 879 14.69 14.13 -47.52
N GLU A 880 15.38 12.99 -47.50
CA GLU A 880 14.75 11.67 -47.55
C GLU A 880 14.29 11.18 -46.17
N ILE A 881 13.36 10.23 -46.15
CA ILE A 881 13.01 9.48 -44.93
C ILE A 881 14.17 8.51 -44.64
N PRO A 882 14.88 8.61 -43.51
CA PRO A 882 16.01 7.73 -43.22
C PRO A 882 15.57 6.27 -43.08
N ASP A 883 16.30 5.35 -43.72
CA ASP A 883 16.04 3.90 -43.63
C ASP A 883 16.13 3.41 -42.18
N GLU A 884 16.98 4.03 -41.36
CA GLU A 884 17.19 3.71 -39.96
C GLU A 884 15.88 3.82 -39.13
N LEU A 885 14.94 4.70 -39.50
CA LEU A 885 13.65 4.80 -38.80
C LEU A 885 12.85 3.49 -38.85
N THR A 886 13.06 2.67 -39.87
CA THR A 886 12.39 1.36 -40.00
C THR A 886 12.85 0.33 -38.97
N ALA A 887 13.91 0.62 -38.21
CA ALA A 887 14.37 -0.20 -37.09
C ALA A 887 13.49 -0.07 -35.83
N LEU A 888 12.62 0.94 -35.76
CA LEU A 888 11.76 1.22 -34.59
C LEU A 888 10.55 0.27 -34.52
N THR A 889 10.80 -1.01 -34.27
CA THR A 889 9.78 -2.07 -34.39
C THR A 889 8.63 -2.00 -33.37
N MET A 890 8.78 -1.25 -32.27
CA MET A 890 7.72 -1.06 -31.26
C MET A 890 6.75 0.08 -31.59
N LEU A 891 7.07 0.90 -32.60
CA LEU A 891 6.30 2.10 -32.91
C LEU A 891 4.87 1.76 -33.37
N MET A 892 3.88 2.41 -32.76
CA MET A 892 2.46 2.24 -33.08
C MET A 892 1.96 3.32 -34.04
N GLY A 893 2.50 4.53 -33.95
CA GLY A 893 2.17 5.64 -34.84
C GLY A 893 3.41 6.32 -35.41
N LEU A 894 3.40 6.56 -36.72
CA LEU A 894 4.41 7.37 -37.41
C LEU A 894 3.71 8.38 -38.33
N ASN A 895 3.89 9.66 -38.02
CA ASN A 895 3.30 10.75 -38.77
C ASN A 895 4.39 11.73 -39.24
N LEU A 896 4.63 11.76 -40.55
CA LEU A 896 5.58 12.67 -41.22
C LEU A 896 4.87 13.61 -42.20
N SER A 897 3.54 13.66 -42.15
CA SER A 897 2.72 14.38 -43.12
C SER A 897 2.99 15.89 -43.12
N ASN A 898 2.65 16.55 -44.22
CA ASN A 898 2.73 18.00 -44.38
C ASN A 898 4.15 18.54 -44.10
N ASN A 899 5.12 18.05 -44.87
CA ASN A 899 6.52 18.47 -44.88
C ASN A 899 7.01 18.58 -46.35
N HIS A 900 8.32 18.74 -46.56
CA HIS A 900 8.97 18.79 -47.87
C HIS A 900 9.90 17.58 -48.08
N LEU A 901 9.50 16.41 -47.59
CA LEU A 901 10.31 15.19 -47.70
C LEU A 901 10.32 14.67 -49.13
N THR A 902 11.49 14.28 -49.60
CA THR A 902 11.75 13.79 -50.97
C THR A 902 12.21 12.33 -50.95
N GLY A 903 12.51 11.74 -52.12
CA GLY A 903 12.99 10.35 -52.21
C GLY A 903 11.89 9.31 -52.03
N GLY A 904 12.28 8.04 -51.91
CA GLY A 904 11.37 6.90 -51.78
C GLY A 904 10.89 6.66 -50.35
N ILE A 905 9.79 5.91 -50.21
CA ILE A 905 9.45 5.28 -48.93
C ILE A 905 10.44 4.10 -48.72
N PRO A 906 11.11 3.98 -47.56
CA PRO A 906 12.06 2.91 -47.29
C PRO A 906 11.50 1.50 -47.55
N ASP A 907 12.25 0.67 -48.29
CA ASP A 907 11.85 -0.70 -48.62
C ASP A 907 11.69 -1.59 -47.37
N THR A 908 12.34 -1.24 -46.27
CA THR A 908 12.29 -1.97 -44.99
C THR A 908 11.14 -1.55 -44.07
N ILE A 909 10.23 -0.66 -44.51
CA ILE A 909 9.09 -0.18 -43.69
C ILE A 909 8.21 -1.33 -43.16
N GLY A 910 8.14 -2.44 -43.89
CA GLY A 910 7.44 -3.67 -43.46
C GLY A 910 7.97 -4.30 -42.16
N ASN A 911 9.16 -3.93 -41.69
CA ASN A 911 9.73 -4.42 -40.42
C ASN A 911 9.02 -3.84 -39.18
N MET A 912 8.27 -2.74 -39.33
CA MET A 912 7.62 -2.04 -38.21
C MET A 912 6.27 -2.68 -37.85
N LEU A 913 6.31 -3.95 -37.44
CA LEU A 913 5.13 -4.82 -37.29
C LEU A 913 4.08 -4.32 -36.27
N LYS A 914 4.39 -3.34 -35.42
CA LYS A 914 3.45 -2.76 -34.44
C LYS A 914 2.72 -1.51 -34.94
N LEU A 915 3.01 -1.02 -36.14
CA LEU A 915 2.36 0.17 -36.68
C LEU A 915 0.85 -0.04 -36.85
N GLU A 916 0.09 0.86 -36.24
CA GLU A 916 -1.37 0.97 -36.35
C GLU A 916 -1.79 2.18 -37.18
N SER A 917 -0.95 3.23 -37.23
CA SER A 917 -1.23 4.51 -37.90
C SER A 917 0.00 5.02 -38.64
N LEU A 918 -0.11 5.24 -39.95
CA LEU A 918 0.95 5.76 -40.80
C LEU A 918 0.45 6.90 -41.70
N ASP A 919 1.03 8.09 -41.58
CA ASP A 919 0.67 9.23 -42.43
C ASP A 919 1.91 9.92 -42.99
N PHE A 920 2.08 9.82 -44.31
CA PHE A 920 3.14 10.48 -45.10
C PHE A 920 2.55 11.48 -46.11
N SER A 921 1.28 11.83 -45.96
CA SER A 921 0.59 12.69 -46.93
C SER A 921 1.20 14.09 -47.01
N ARG A 922 0.98 14.79 -48.12
CA ARG A 922 1.43 16.18 -48.34
C ARG A 922 2.95 16.31 -48.18
N ASN A 923 3.69 15.56 -48.99
CA ASN A 923 5.14 15.63 -49.12
C ASN A 923 5.52 15.62 -50.61
N GLU A 924 6.81 15.48 -50.90
CA GLU A 924 7.38 15.42 -52.26
C GLU A 924 7.97 14.02 -52.53
N LEU A 925 7.44 12.97 -51.89
CA LEU A 925 7.93 11.60 -52.01
C LEU A 925 7.74 11.07 -53.43
N THR A 926 8.72 10.32 -53.92
CA THR A 926 8.77 9.73 -55.27
C THR A 926 8.95 8.20 -55.21
N GLY A 927 9.01 7.53 -56.35
CA GLY A 927 9.20 6.08 -56.40
C GLY A 927 7.92 5.28 -56.18
N VAL A 928 8.07 3.97 -55.94
CA VAL A 928 6.97 3.02 -55.74
C VAL A 928 6.59 2.89 -54.26
N ILE A 929 5.36 2.50 -53.98
CA ILE A 929 4.96 2.07 -52.64
C ILE A 929 5.60 0.69 -52.39
N PRO A 930 6.46 0.50 -51.36
CA PRO A 930 7.18 -0.74 -51.17
C PRO A 930 6.26 -1.96 -50.93
N PRO A 931 6.47 -3.09 -51.61
CA PRO A 931 5.70 -4.31 -51.37
C PRO A 931 5.75 -4.82 -49.92
N SER A 932 6.82 -4.49 -49.19
CA SER A 932 6.99 -4.85 -47.78
C SER A 932 5.91 -4.25 -46.87
N MET A 933 5.23 -3.16 -47.27
CA MET A 933 4.11 -2.60 -46.53
C MET A 933 2.96 -3.59 -46.33
N ALA A 934 2.84 -4.62 -47.17
CA ALA A 934 1.88 -5.70 -46.99
C ALA A 934 2.09 -6.51 -45.69
N ALA A 935 3.27 -6.45 -45.08
CA ALA A 935 3.59 -7.11 -43.81
C ALA A 935 3.04 -6.38 -42.57
N LEU A 936 2.56 -5.14 -42.71
CA LEU A 936 2.04 -4.32 -41.61
C LEU A 936 0.61 -4.74 -41.23
N THR A 937 0.48 -5.85 -40.50
CA THR A 937 -0.81 -6.48 -40.19
C THR A 937 -1.68 -5.73 -39.18
N PHE A 938 -1.11 -4.83 -38.37
CA PHE A 938 -1.85 -4.02 -37.40
C PHE A 938 -2.30 -2.66 -37.98
N LEU A 939 -1.91 -2.34 -39.22
CA LEU A 939 -2.12 -1.03 -39.82
C LEU A 939 -3.62 -0.77 -40.02
N SER A 940 -4.17 0.18 -39.28
CA SER A 940 -5.60 0.53 -39.30
C SER A 940 -5.87 1.89 -39.92
N HIS A 941 -4.84 2.72 -40.08
CA HIS A 941 -4.93 4.03 -40.69
C HIS A 941 -3.68 4.26 -41.57
N LEU A 942 -3.91 4.58 -42.84
CA LEU A 942 -2.87 4.89 -43.81
C LEU A 942 -3.26 6.13 -44.59
N ASN A 943 -2.32 7.05 -44.81
CA ASN A 943 -2.52 8.19 -45.70
C ASN A 943 -1.21 8.53 -46.43
N LEU A 944 -1.23 8.38 -47.76
CA LEU A 944 -0.10 8.65 -48.66
C LEU A 944 -0.45 9.74 -49.69
N SER A 945 -1.55 10.46 -49.48
CA SER A 945 -2.10 11.42 -50.44
C SER A 945 -1.17 12.61 -50.66
N HIS A 946 -1.30 13.27 -51.80
CA HIS A 946 -0.56 14.48 -52.15
C HIS A 946 0.97 14.29 -52.08
N ASN A 947 1.47 13.31 -52.83
CA ASN A 947 2.88 13.06 -53.09
C ASN A 947 3.11 12.90 -54.61
N ASN A 948 4.31 12.46 -55.00
CA ASN A 948 4.67 12.14 -56.38
C ASN A 948 5.01 10.64 -56.55
N LEU A 949 4.29 9.77 -55.83
CA LEU A 949 4.44 8.32 -55.90
C LEU A 949 3.92 7.77 -57.24
N SER A 950 4.49 6.65 -57.68
CA SER A 950 4.19 6.02 -58.96
C SER A 950 4.13 4.49 -58.87
N GLY A 951 3.62 3.83 -59.91
CA GLY A 951 3.57 2.37 -59.99
C GLY A 951 2.32 1.75 -59.36
N GLN A 952 2.33 0.42 -59.25
CA GLN A 952 1.17 -0.33 -58.77
C GLN A 952 1.09 -0.32 -57.24
N ILE A 953 -0.11 -0.09 -56.68
CA ILE A 953 -0.37 -0.22 -55.24
C ILE A 953 -0.19 -1.68 -54.81
N PRO A 954 0.67 -2.00 -53.82
CA PRO A 954 0.86 -3.36 -53.33
C PRO A 954 -0.41 -3.97 -52.74
N ALA A 955 -0.60 -5.27 -52.97
CA ALA A 955 -1.69 -6.04 -52.37
C ALA A 955 -1.18 -6.78 -51.11
N GLY A 956 -1.96 -6.72 -50.03
CA GLY A 956 -1.73 -7.47 -48.79
C GLY A 956 -3.02 -7.54 -47.99
N ASN A 957 -3.15 -8.57 -47.14
CA ASN A 957 -4.40 -8.84 -46.41
C ASN A 957 -4.91 -7.60 -45.65
N GLN A 958 -4.03 -6.90 -44.93
CA GLN A 958 -4.42 -5.69 -44.19
C GLN A 958 -4.62 -4.48 -45.10
N LEU A 959 -3.72 -4.24 -46.07
CA LEU A 959 -3.82 -3.12 -47.02
C LEU A 959 -5.10 -3.14 -47.85
N GLN A 960 -5.61 -4.32 -48.19
CA GLN A 960 -6.87 -4.47 -48.94
C GLN A 960 -8.11 -4.11 -48.12
N THR A 961 -8.01 -4.04 -46.79
CA THR A 961 -9.09 -3.52 -45.93
C THR A 961 -9.13 -2.00 -45.90
N LEU A 962 -8.07 -1.33 -46.35
CA LEU A 962 -7.96 0.13 -46.46
C LEU A 962 -8.37 0.54 -47.88
N ASP A 963 -9.66 0.37 -48.18
CA ASP A 963 -10.22 0.51 -49.53
C ASP A 963 -10.61 1.94 -49.91
N ASP A 964 -10.36 2.93 -49.04
CA ASP A 964 -10.63 4.33 -49.31
C ASP A 964 -9.65 4.92 -50.35
N PRO A 965 -10.12 5.33 -51.54
CA PRO A 965 -9.25 5.92 -52.56
C PRO A 965 -8.60 7.24 -52.11
N SER A 966 -9.14 7.94 -51.11
CA SER A 966 -8.58 9.19 -50.61
C SER A 966 -7.19 9.02 -50.02
N ILE A 967 -6.82 7.80 -49.59
CA ILE A 967 -5.50 7.46 -49.07
C ILE A 967 -4.39 7.79 -50.08
N TYR A 968 -4.69 7.71 -51.38
CA TYR A 968 -3.70 7.81 -52.46
C TYR A 968 -3.88 9.04 -53.35
N VAL A 969 -4.91 9.86 -53.11
CA VAL A 969 -5.28 11.00 -53.97
C VAL A 969 -4.11 11.97 -54.14
N GLY A 970 -3.96 12.59 -55.32
CA GLY A 970 -2.89 13.55 -55.59
C GLY A 970 -1.58 12.95 -56.12
N ASN A 971 -1.42 11.62 -56.09
CA ASN A 971 -0.32 10.92 -56.76
C ASN A 971 -0.71 10.56 -58.19
N LYS A 972 -0.18 11.29 -59.19
CA LYS A 972 -0.65 11.17 -60.59
C LYS A 972 -0.34 9.81 -61.22
N ASP A 973 0.76 9.17 -60.83
CA ASP A 973 1.32 8.00 -61.50
C ASP A 973 1.05 6.67 -60.78
N LEU A 974 0.33 6.69 -59.65
CA LEU A 974 -0.16 5.48 -58.99
C LEU A 974 -1.31 4.82 -59.76
N CYS A 975 -1.38 3.49 -59.74
CA CYS A 975 -2.44 2.70 -60.37
C CYS A 975 -2.72 1.39 -59.61
N GLY A 976 -3.86 0.75 -59.87
CA GLY A 976 -4.32 -0.46 -59.17
C GLY A 976 -5.29 -0.16 -58.01
N PRO A 977 -6.05 -1.18 -57.52
CA PRO A 977 -7.02 -1.00 -56.45
C PRO A 977 -6.40 -0.39 -55.17
N PRO A 978 -7.09 0.52 -54.46
CA PRO A 978 -8.48 0.95 -54.65
C PRO A 978 -8.69 2.05 -55.71
N LEU A 979 -7.66 2.48 -56.44
CA LEU A 979 -7.80 3.47 -57.51
C LEU A 979 -8.46 2.87 -58.75
N LEU A 980 -9.30 3.66 -59.43
CA LEU A 980 -9.94 3.28 -60.71
C LEU A 980 -8.96 3.24 -61.90
N LYS A 981 -7.72 3.72 -61.71
CA LYS A 981 -6.70 3.78 -62.76
C LYS A 981 -6.04 2.41 -62.94
N ASN A 982 -6.24 1.77 -64.10
CA ASN A 982 -5.62 0.49 -64.44
C ASN A 982 -4.15 0.65 -64.85
N CYS A 983 -3.28 -0.21 -64.33
CA CYS A 983 -1.90 -0.32 -64.79
C CYS A 983 -1.87 -1.12 -66.10
N SER A 984 -1.44 -0.54 -67.23
CA SER A 984 -1.35 -1.28 -68.51
C SER A 984 -0.04 -1.02 -69.25
N ASN A 985 0.67 -2.14 -69.50
CA ASN A 985 1.81 -2.43 -70.39
C ASN A 985 3.27 -2.36 -69.86
N HIS A 986 3.79 -3.51 -69.42
CA HIS A 986 4.96 -4.18 -70.04
C HIS A 986 4.90 -5.71 -69.79
N GLU A 987 5.33 -6.49 -70.80
CA GLU A 987 5.12 -7.93 -70.99
C GLU A 987 5.96 -8.87 -70.08
N ASN A 988 5.38 -10.05 -69.80
CA ASN A 988 5.94 -11.21 -69.07
C ASN A 988 6.98 -12.02 -69.89
N PRO A 989 7.74 -12.94 -69.24
CA PRO A 989 7.37 -14.35 -69.39
C PRO A 989 7.47 -15.23 -68.11
N ILE A 990 6.33 -15.82 -67.77
CA ILE A 990 6.08 -17.19 -67.28
C ILE A 990 6.77 -17.67 -65.98
N THR A 991 5.98 -17.72 -64.90
CA THR A 991 5.92 -18.91 -64.02
C THR A 991 4.46 -19.29 -63.78
N ARG A 992 4.16 -20.57 -64.02
CA ARG A 992 2.85 -21.20 -64.00
C ARG A 992 2.29 -21.27 -62.58
N MET A 993 1.05 -20.83 -62.40
CA MET A 993 0.12 -21.37 -61.40
C MET A 993 -1.32 -21.41 -61.98
N PRO A 994 -2.16 -22.35 -61.51
CA PRO A 994 -3.19 -22.98 -62.34
C PRO A 994 -4.38 -22.06 -62.60
N LYS A 995 -4.98 -22.22 -63.79
CA LYS A 995 -6.29 -21.64 -64.10
C LYS A 995 -7.30 -22.05 -63.02
N LYS A 996 -7.74 -21.10 -62.19
CA LYS A 996 -9.05 -21.22 -61.53
C LYS A 996 -10.10 -20.88 -62.57
N GLN A 997 -10.79 -21.93 -63.00
CA GLN A 997 -12.06 -21.89 -63.69
C GLN A 997 -13.02 -21.05 -62.84
N TYR A 998 -13.50 -19.92 -63.36
CA TYR A 998 -14.56 -19.15 -62.71
C TYR A 998 -15.80 -20.05 -62.64
N ASN A 999 -16.12 -20.50 -61.43
CA ASN A 999 -17.37 -21.18 -61.18
C ASN A 999 -18.46 -20.10 -61.13
N ALA A 1000 -19.40 -20.13 -62.07
CA ALA A 1000 -20.61 -19.32 -62.02
C ALA A 1000 -21.33 -19.45 -60.65
N ASN A 1001 -21.14 -20.57 -59.96
CA ASN A 1001 -21.68 -20.83 -58.64
C ASN A 1001 -21.13 -19.91 -57.53
N GLU A 1002 -19.93 -19.33 -57.61
CA GLU A 1002 -19.43 -18.42 -56.56
C GLU A 1002 -20.09 -17.03 -56.64
N LEU A 1003 -20.33 -16.53 -57.85
CA LEU A 1003 -21.04 -15.26 -58.04
C LEU A 1003 -22.52 -15.39 -57.64
N TRP A 1004 -23.16 -16.52 -58.00
CA TRP A 1004 -24.52 -16.84 -57.53
C TRP A 1004 -24.55 -17.06 -56.01
N PHE A 1005 -23.52 -17.66 -55.41
CA PHE A 1005 -23.45 -17.84 -53.95
C PHE A 1005 -23.40 -16.51 -53.19
N TYR A 1006 -22.62 -15.52 -53.64
CA TYR A 1006 -22.60 -14.20 -52.99
C TYR A 1006 -23.87 -13.39 -53.25
N VAL A 1007 -24.48 -13.52 -54.43
CA VAL A 1007 -25.78 -12.90 -54.74
C VAL A 1007 -26.91 -13.57 -53.95
N ASP A 1008 -26.86 -14.87 -53.72
CA ASP A 1008 -27.82 -15.63 -52.91
C ASP A 1008 -27.65 -15.33 -51.41
N ILE A 1009 -26.43 -15.12 -50.92
CA ILE A 1009 -26.19 -14.68 -49.53
C ILE A 1009 -26.60 -13.22 -49.33
N MET A 1010 -26.24 -12.32 -50.25
CA MET A 1010 -26.62 -10.91 -50.13
C MET A 1010 -28.13 -10.73 -50.28
N SER A 1011 -28.76 -11.41 -51.24
CA SER A 1011 -30.22 -11.40 -51.37
C SER A 1011 -30.89 -12.11 -50.18
N GLY A 1012 -30.36 -13.24 -49.71
CA GLY A 1012 -30.85 -13.93 -48.52
C GLY A 1012 -30.75 -13.10 -47.24
N PHE A 1013 -29.66 -12.36 -47.04
CA PHE A 1013 -29.47 -11.48 -45.90
C PHE A 1013 -30.38 -10.25 -45.99
N ILE A 1014 -30.47 -9.60 -47.16
CA ILE A 1014 -31.35 -8.44 -47.33
C ILE A 1014 -32.81 -8.86 -47.18
N THR A 1015 -33.23 -9.96 -47.81
CA THR A 1015 -34.61 -10.46 -47.74
C THR A 1015 -34.94 -11.02 -46.35
N GLY A 1016 -34.00 -11.68 -45.67
CA GLY A 1016 -34.20 -12.20 -44.31
C GLY A 1016 -34.22 -11.11 -43.24
N PHE A 1017 -33.24 -10.21 -43.26
CA PHE A 1017 -33.11 -9.12 -42.29
C PHE A 1017 -34.23 -8.09 -42.46
N TRP A 1018 -34.46 -7.59 -43.68
CA TRP A 1018 -35.50 -6.60 -43.94
C TRP A 1018 -36.90 -7.21 -44.08
N GLY A 1019 -37.02 -8.48 -44.48
CA GLY A 1019 -38.32 -9.17 -44.48
C GLY A 1019 -38.86 -9.35 -43.06
N ILE A 1020 -38.02 -9.76 -42.11
CA ILE A 1020 -38.43 -9.93 -40.72
C ILE A 1020 -38.62 -8.57 -40.04
N ILE A 1021 -37.64 -7.67 -40.12
CA ILE A 1021 -37.74 -6.35 -39.47
C ILE A 1021 -38.85 -5.50 -40.10
N GLY A 1022 -38.99 -5.52 -41.42
CA GLY A 1022 -40.07 -4.84 -42.13
C GLY A 1022 -41.45 -5.35 -41.72
N VAL A 1023 -41.66 -6.67 -41.67
CA VAL A 1023 -42.94 -7.25 -41.22
C VAL A 1023 -43.21 -6.90 -39.75
N LEU A 1024 -42.21 -6.91 -38.88
CA LEU A 1024 -42.36 -6.51 -37.46
C LEU A 1024 -42.59 -5.00 -37.26
N LEU A 1025 -42.08 -4.14 -38.15
CA LEU A 1025 -42.34 -2.71 -38.13
C LEU A 1025 -43.78 -2.37 -38.51
N PHE A 1026 -44.35 -3.07 -39.50
CA PHE A 1026 -45.68 -2.76 -40.04
C PHE A 1026 -46.83 -3.60 -39.45
N LYS A 1027 -46.60 -4.85 -38.99
CA LYS A 1027 -47.64 -5.70 -38.38
C LYS A 1027 -47.50 -5.74 -36.85
N LYS A 1028 -48.09 -4.73 -36.20
CA LYS A 1028 -48.09 -4.54 -34.73
C LYS A 1028 -48.44 -5.80 -33.93
N LYS A 1029 -49.38 -6.63 -34.43
CA LYS A 1029 -49.84 -7.86 -33.77
C LYS A 1029 -48.79 -8.98 -33.79
N TRP A 1030 -47.97 -9.06 -34.83
CA TRP A 1030 -46.88 -10.04 -34.92
C TRP A 1030 -45.68 -9.64 -34.08
N ARG A 1031 -45.38 -8.33 -34.01
CA ARG A 1031 -44.38 -7.80 -33.08
C ARG A 1031 -44.72 -8.11 -31.63
N GLN A 1032 -45.97 -7.89 -31.23
CA GLN A 1032 -46.43 -8.23 -29.89
C GLN A 1032 -46.35 -9.74 -29.65
N ASN A 1033 -46.84 -10.59 -30.56
CA ASN A 1033 -46.72 -12.04 -30.40
C ASN A 1033 -45.27 -12.56 -30.37
N LEU A 1034 -44.32 -11.94 -31.08
CA LEU A 1034 -42.91 -12.32 -31.04
C LEU A 1034 -42.27 -11.95 -29.70
N PHE A 1035 -42.51 -10.75 -29.19
CA PHE A 1035 -42.01 -10.35 -27.87
C PHE A 1035 -42.68 -11.15 -26.75
N THR A 1036 -43.98 -11.43 -26.84
CA THR A 1036 -44.68 -12.32 -25.91
C THR A 1036 -44.17 -13.76 -26.03
N PHE A 1037 -43.86 -14.26 -27.22
CA PHE A 1037 -43.23 -15.58 -27.38
C PHE A 1037 -41.80 -15.61 -26.83
N ALA A 1038 -41.01 -14.55 -26.99
CA ALA A 1038 -39.67 -14.43 -26.43
C ALA A 1038 -39.70 -14.35 -24.89
N GLU A 1039 -40.66 -13.60 -24.33
CA GLU A 1039 -40.95 -13.57 -22.89
C GLU A 1039 -41.44 -14.94 -22.41
N GLU A 1040 -42.40 -15.59 -23.09
CA GLU A 1040 -42.87 -16.94 -22.74
C GLU A 1040 -41.77 -18.01 -22.89
N THR A 1041 -40.84 -17.83 -23.82
CA THR A 1041 -39.69 -18.74 -24.02
C THR A 1041 -38.63 -18.50 -22.95
N MET A 1042 -38.36 -17.24 -22.59
CA MET A 1042 -37.52 -16.89 -21.43
C MET A 1042 -38.13 -17.42 -20.14
N ASP A 1043 -39.45 -17.33 -19.96
CA ASP A 1043 -40.17 -17.91 -18.83
C ASP A 1043 -40.16 -19.44 -18.87
N LYS A 1044 -40.28 -20.08 -20.04
CA LYS A 1044 -40.11 -21.54 -20.19
C LYS A 1044 -38.67 -22.00 -19.92
N ILE A 1045 -37.66 -21.20 -20.28
CA ILE A 1045 -36.25 -21.45 -19.93
C ILE A 1045 -36.05 -21.23 -18.42
N LEU A 1046 -36.60 -20.17 -17.85
CA LEU A 1046 -36.57 -19.89 -16.42
C LEU A 1046 -37.26 -21.01 -15.63
N ILE A 1047 -38.41 -21.49 -16.11
CA ILE A 1047 -39.13 -22.64 -15.54
C ILE A 1047 -38.37 -23.95 -15.77
N ALA A 1048 -37.73 -24.18 -16.92
CA ALA A 1048 -36.89 -25.36 -17.16
C ALA A 1048 -35.63 -25.35 -16.27
N VAL A 1049 -35.06 -24.17 -16.02
CA VAL A 1049 -33.97 -23.94 -15.06
C VAL A 1049 -34.48 -24.15 -13.63
N ILE A 1050 -35.65 -23.63 -13.26
CA ILE A 1050 -36.28 -23.86 -11.95
C ILE A 1050 -36.64 -25.35 -11.76
N ILE A 1051 -37.15 -26.05 -12.78
CA ILE A 1051 -37.46 -27.49 -12.77
C ILE A 1051 -36.18 -28.31 -12.74
N GLY A 1052 -35.11 -27.89 -13.42
CA GLY A 1052 -33.77 -28.48 -13.33
C GLY A 1052 -33.17 -28.32 -11.95
N VAL A 1053 -33.26 -27.12 -11.36
CA VAL A 1053 -32.87 -26.81 -9.98
C VAL A 1053 -33.71 -27.59 -8.98
N ALA A 1054 -35.01 -27.78 -9.21
CA ALA A 1054 -35.90 -28.58 -8.37
C ALA A 1054 -35.68 -30.10 -8.53
N LYS A 1055 -35.36 -30.60 -9.73
CA LYS A 1055 -34.95 -32.00 -9.97
C LYS A 1055 -33.61 -32.30 -9.32
N MET A 1056 -32.65 -31.37 -9.37
CA MET A 1056 -31.40 -31.50 -8.61
C MET A 1056 -31.66 -31.43 -7.10
N LYS A 1057 -32.61 -30.60 -6.62
CA LYS A 1057 -33.04 -30.57 -5.22
C LYS A 1057 -33.69 -31.88 -4.77
N LYS A 1058 -34.44 -32.58 -5.63
CA LYS A 1058 -35.02 -33.92 -5.36
C LYS A 1058 -34.01 -35.07 -5.40
N VAL A 1059 -32.97 -35.00 -6.25
CA VAL A 1059 -31.85 -35.97 -6.22
C VAL A 1059 -30.97 -35.74 -4.98
N ARG A 1060 -30.89 -34.50 -4.50
CA ARG A 1060 -30.16 -34.10 -3.28
C ARG A 1060 -30.95 -34.28 -1.98
N GLU A 1061 -32.25 -34.58 -2.06
CA GLU A 1061 -33.11 -34.98 -0.93
C GLU A 1061 -33.39 -36.49 -0.92
N GLY A 1062 -32.89 -37.24 -1.92
CA GLY A 1062 -32.95 -38.70 -2.04
C GLY A 1062 -31.58 -39.41 -2.01
N ALA A 1063 -30.50 -38.65 -1.81
CA ALA A 1063 -29.14 -39.08 -1.46
C ALA A 1063 -28.71 -38.27 -0.24
#